data_AF-A0AAW2KBZ4-F1
#
_entry.id   AF-A0AAW2KBZ4-F1
#
_cell.length_a   1.000
_cell.length_b   1.000
_cell.length_c   1.000
_cell.angle_alpha   90.00
_cell.angle_beta   90.00
_cell.angle_gamma   90.00
#
_symmetry.space_group_name_H-M   'P 1'
#
loop_
_entity.id
_entity.type
_entity.pdbx_description
1 polymer ?
#
loop_
_entity_poly.entity_id
_entity_poly.type
_entity_poly.pdbx_seq_one_letter_code
_entity_poly.pdbx_strand_id
1 'polypeptide(L)'
;MGSEGESSGFNSPIYVAVGRNVKEGKSLLTWAVENFDGRSICLVHVHQPTNLVSLLNGKLLTSKLKNHVVKACLEFERLKMQKLMNQYLLFLSQMGKQAETVWIEMRNIEKGILELITQHCIRRLIMGAGAETFKSKILSETNSTKAMVVCQQAPISCHIWFVSQGRVIYARPVGCASHLTTTVTLSPSTSGAGTILPRDPKENMDVGAENVQYFEHPNRSIDDVVSTMSPSARTVCQTSGGGSPSPLKVERPEYLTCSSSNTSLDSEFQDEESCGLRNKLEHTMIDAENSKHRTFEESLRLWRAEEDAIEALRKAEAAESLCKEETNRCKEMEELLHRQKQEMETMRSQHDQASKELQLIQDQKPALESQLRQAYDSEKELEDKIIQAVNLLITFKGTRDRLQIEYDSAIRKVNKYRALQKEDPLGISSAHFFGISFSDIIEATQNFKPSQKIGEGRYGSVFKGVLCHVKVAIKMLPSMGSQSDSEFKNEVEFLSRVRHPNLVTLIGACPESRSLVYEYIENGSLEDYLSGRAKSGSLSWQSRIKIAIDICSAILFLHANNSCCVHGNLKPSDILLDANFVTRISDFGINSLISENENLSSFQTLGSKNDPEKLAYVDPESLENGKLSTESDVYSFGVVLLRLLTARPAMSIIRDVQCAMERGNLDALLDTSAGEWPLRQAKQLANLALRCCEKDPMDRPDLSSEIWAALEPMRELCDSSQLTSTSSCMESRSQHKIPSHFVCPIYQEVMKDPHIAGDGFTYEAEAIRGWFNSGHKTSPMTNLKLDNCDLLPNYALYYAIQEWQQNT
;
A
#
# COMPACT_ATOMS: atom_id res chain seq x y z
N MET A 1 -72.79 -12.55 19.55
CA MET A 1 -71.91 -13.55 20.20
C MET A 1 -71.07 -14.18 19.10
N GLY A 2 -69.76 -14.06 19.01
CA GLY A 2 -68.75 -13.15 19.59
C GLY A 2 -67.64 -12.96 18.52
N SER A 3 -66.91 -11.85 18.39
CA SER A 3 -65.70 -11.53 19.16
C SER A 3 -64.78 -12.77 19.34
N GLU A 4 -63.52 -12.82 18.90
CA GLU A 4 -62.47 -11.79 18.77
C GLU A 4 -61.45 -12.17 17.65
N GLY A 5 -60.60 -11.25 17.15
CA GLY A 5 -59.26 -11.68 16.65
C GLY A 5 -58.59 -11.02 15.42
N GLU A 6 -59.23 -10.27 14.53
CA GLU A 6 -58.55 -9.66 13.36
C GLU A 6 -58.28 -8.15 13.52
N SER A 7 -57.30 -7.80 14.36
CA SER A 7 -56.93 -6.38 14.60
C SER A 7 -55.43 -6.12 14.83
N SER A 8 -54.54 -6.77 14.06
CA SER A 8 -53.08 -6.57 14.18
C SER A 8 -52.30 -6.43 12.86
N GLY A 9 -52.95 -6.59 11.70
CA GLY A 9 -52.24 -6.64 10.40
C GLY A 9 -51.79 -5.30 9.81
N PHE A 10 -52.27 -4.16 10.31
CA PHE A 10 -52.16 -2.89 9.57
C PHE A 10 -50.77 -2.24 9.63
N ASN A 11 -49.97 -2.46 10.68
CA ASN A 11 -48.77 -1.65 10.94
C ASN A 11 -47.42 -2.40 10.86
N SER A 12 -47.34 -3.53 10.13
CA SER A 12 -46.05 -4.23 9.99
C SER A 12 -45.05 -3.42 9.12
N PRO A 13 -43.80 -3.24 9.58
CA PRO A 13 -42.78 -2.47 8.87
C PRO A 13 -42.39 -3.07 7.52
N ILE A 14 -41.74 -2.25 6.70
CA ILE A 14 -41.16 -2.64 5.41
C ILE A 14 -39.65 -2.57 5.50
N TYR A 15 -39.00 -3.67 5.16
CA TYR A 15 -37.57 -3.81 5.22
C TYR A 15 -36.96 -3.51 3.85
N VAL A 16 -35.92 -2.68 3.78
CA VAL A 16 -35.23 -2.33 2.54
C VAL A 16 -33.76 -2.72 2.65
N ALA A 17 -33.33 -3.68 1.83
CA ALA A 17 -31.95 -4.14 1.78
C ALA A 17 -31.06 -3.10 1.07
N VAL A 18 -30.15 -2.47 1.80
CA VAL A 18 -29.27 -1.41 1.29
C VAL A 18 -27.81 -1.85 1.18
N GLY A 19 -27.22 -1.59 0.01
CA GLY A 19 -25.83 -1.90 -0.30
C GLY A 19 -24.84 -0.80 0.12
N ARG A 20 -23.57 -0.97 -0.29
CA ARG A 20 -22.53 0.05 -0.14
C ARG A 20 -22.72 1.25 -1.09
N ASN A 21 -23.33 1.05 -2.26
CA ASN A 21 -23.63 2.12 -3.21
C ASN A 21 -24.87 2.92 -2.76
N VAL A 22 -24.63 4.14 -2.26
CA VAL A 22 -25.68 5.03 -1.75
C VAL A 22 -26.58 5.57 -2.87
N LYS A 23 -26.10 5.71 -4.12
CA LYS A 23 -26.91 6.22 -5.26
C LYS A 23 -27.99 5.21 -5.67
N GLU A 24 -27.62 3.94 -5.75
CA GLU A 24 -28.56 2.83 -5.95
C GLU A 24 -29.54 2.69 -4.76
N GLY A 25 -29.01 2.71 -3.53
CA GLY A 25 -29.84 2.62 -2.32
C GLY A 25 -30.83 3.78 -2.17
N LYS A 26 -30.45 5.01 -2.52
CA LYS A 26 -31.37 6.17 -2.57
C LYS A 26 -32.51 5.93 -3.56
N SER A 27 -32.20 5.45 -4.76
CA SER A 27 -33.22 5.15 -5.79
C SER A 27 -34.21 4.07 -5.33
N LEU A 28 -33.70 3.06 -4.62
CA LEU A 28 -34.50 2.00 -4.01
C LEU A 28 -35.40 2.52 -2.88
N LEU A 29 -34.87 3.42 -2.04
CA LEU A 29 -35.58 4.03 -0.92
C LEU A 29 -36.66 5.02 -1.40
N THR A 30 -36.38 5.83 -2.42
CA THR A 30 -37.39 6.72 -3.04
C THR A 30 -38.60 5.91 -3.48
N TRP A 31 -38.37 4.84 -4.26
CA TRP A 31 -39.43 3.94 -4.70
C TRP A 31 -40.20 3.30 -3.53
N ALA A 32 -39.49 2.87 -2.47
CA ALA A 32 -40.11 2.29 -1.29
C ALA A 32 -41.01 3.28 -0.52
N VAL A 33 -40.59 4.55 -0.41
CA VAL A 33 -41.38 5.62 0.22
C VAL A 33 -42.62 5.95 -0.61
N GLU A 34 -42.49 6.06 -1.93
CA GLU A 34 -43.59 6.37 -2.85
C GLU A 34 -44.66 5.27 -2.90
N ASN A 35 -44.25 3.99 -2.89
CA ASN A 35 -45.15 2.85 -3.09
C ASN A 35 -45.79 2.33 -1.79
N PHE A 36 -45.26 2.74 -0.63
CA PHE A 36 -45.73 2.27 0.68
C PHE A 36 -45.86 3.40 1.70
N ASP A 37 -46.50 4.49 1.29
CA ASP A 37 -46.80 5.60 2.19
C ASP A 37 -47.61 5.14 3.42
N GLY A 38 -47.41 5.84 4.53
CA GLY A 38 -47.99 5.51 5.84
C GLY A 38 -47.36 4.33 6.61
N ARG A 39 -46.40 3.58 6.06
CA ARG A 39 -45.70 2.48 6.76
C ARG A 39 -44.33 2.90 7.30
N SER A 40 -43.91 2.28 8.41
CA SER A 40 -42.53 2.40 8.93
C SER A 40 -41.54 1.64 8.05
N ILE A 41 -40.39 2.26 7.80
CA ILE A 41 -39.29 1.70 7.00
C ILE A 41 -38.19 1.22 7.93
N CYS A 42 -37.62 0.05 7.66
CA CYS A 42 -36.45 -0.47 8.34
C CYS A 42 -35.35 -0.76 7.31
N LEU A 43 -34.16 -0.21 7.50
CA LEU A 43 -32.99 -0.46 6.67
C LEU A 43 -32.36 -1.80 7.08
N VAL A 44 -32.05 -2.64 6.10
CA VAL A 44 -31.40 -3.94 6.29
C VAL A 44 -30.03 -3.90 5.62
N HIS A 45 -28.96 -4.17 6.36
CA HIS A 45 -27.60 -4.15 5.84
C HIS A 45 -26.77 -5.37 6.28
N VAL A 46 -26.05 -6.00 5.36
CA VAL A 46 -25.04 -7.01 5.70
C VAL A 46 -23.67 -6.36 5.60
N HIS A 47 -23.04 -6.14 6.75
CA HIS A 47 -21.67 -5.66 6.79
C HIS A 47 -20.73 -6.83 6.49
N GLN A 48 -20.05 -6.76 5.35
CA GLN A 48 -19.03 -7.73 4.98
C GLN A 48 -17.66 -7.18 5.42
N PRO A 49 -17.08 -7.66 6.55
CA PRO A 49 -15.78 -7.19 7.02
C PRO A 49 -14.67 -7.57 6.04
N THR A 50 -13.68 -6.70 5.87
CA THR A 50 -12.59 -6.93 4.92
C THR A 50 -11.65 -8.01 5.46
N ASN A 51 -11.17 -8.91 4.59
CA ASN A 51 -10.33 -10.01 5.03
C ASN A 51 -8.97 -9.46 5.52
N LEU A 52 -8.77 -9.37 6.84
CA LEU A 52 -7.60 -8.71 7.46
C LEU A 52 -6.25 -9.28 6.98
N VAL A 53 -6.25 -10.53 6.55
CA VAL A 53 -5.08 -11.22 5.96
C VAL A 53 -4.59 -10.55 4.67
N SER A 54 -5.49 -9.95 3.88
CA SER A 54 -5.14 -9.22 2.64
C SER A 54 -4.54 -7.83 2.89
N LEU A 55 -4.77 -7.23 4.06
CA LEU A 55 -4.13 -5.99 4.48
C LEU A 55 -2.74 -6.25 5.09
N LEU A 56 -2.55 -7.41 5.73
CA LEU A 56 -1.32 -7.84 6.38
C LEU A 56 -0.52 -8.83 5.52
N ASN A 57 -0.02 -8.36 4.38
CA ASN A 57 0.96 -9.11 3.58
C ASN A 57 2.23 -9.40 4.40
N GLY A 58 2.32 -10.62 4.93
CA GLY A 58 3.57 -11.38 5.05
C GLY A 58 4.76 -10.77 5.81
N LYS A 59 4.59 -10.27 7.04
CA LYS A 59 5.58 -10.36 8.16
C LYS A 59 5.11 -9.65 9.44
N LEU A 60 4.60 -10.41 10.42
CA LEU A 60 5.08 -10.40 11.83
C LEU A 60 4.30 -11.40 12.72
N LEU A 61 5.04 -12.13 13.54
CA LEU A 61 4.53 -12.98 14.62
C LEU A 61 4.88 -12.36 15.97
N THR A 62 3.95 -11.57 16.53
CA THR A 62 3.89 -11.31 17.97
C THR A 62 2.43 -11.38 18.42
N SER A 63 2.11 -12.30 19.32
CA SER A 63 0.73 -12.67 19.67
C SER A 63 -0.01 -11.63 20.53
N LYS A 64 0.72 -10.75 21.24
CA LYS A 64 0.11 -9.74 22.14
C LYS A 64 -0.25 -8.41 21.47
N LEU A 65 0.43 -8.00 20.38
CA LEU A 65 0.10 -6.75 19.67
C LEU A 65 -1.12 -6.88 18.74
N LYS A 66 -1.40 -8.10 18.25
CA LYS A 66 -2.47 -8.36 17.27
C LYS A 66 -3.85 -7.96 17.77
N ASN A 67 -4.20 -8.25 19.02
CA ASN A 67 -5.57 -8.00 19.51
C ASN A 67 -5.97 -6.52 19.49
N HIS A 68 -5.08 -5.60 19.86
CA HIS A 68 -5.39 -4.16 19.82
C HIS A 68 -5.50 -3.62 18.38
N VAL A 69 -4.61 -4.04 17.48
CA VAL A 69 -4.64 -3.58 16.08
C VAL A 69 -5.83 -4.17 15.32
N VAL A 70 -6.14 -5.46 15.53
CA VAL A 70 -7.33 -6.12 14.97
C VAL A 70 -8.60 -5.45 15.51
N LYS A 71 -8.69 -5.20 16.82
CA LYS A 71 -9.83 -4.51 17.43
C LYS A 71 -10.02 -3.09 16.89
N ALA A 72 -8.95 -2.29 16.81
CA ALA A 72 -9.02 -0.95 16.23
C ALA A 72 -9.42 -0.96 14.74
N CYS A 73 -9.00 -1.97 13.99
CA CYS A 73 -9.37 -2.14 12.59
C CYS A 73 -10.88 -2.50 12.45
N LEU A 74 -11.37 -3.43 13.26
CA LEU A 74 -12.80 -3.79 13.32
C LEU A 74 -13.67 -2.61 13.79
N GLU A 75 -13.22 -1.84 14.78
CA GLU A 75 -13.88 -0.60 15.22
C GLU A 75 -13.93 0.44 14.09
N PHE A 76 -12.86 0.56 13.28
CA PHE A 76 -12.83 1.45 12.11
C PHE A 76 -13.75 0.99 10.97
N GLU A 77 -13.86 -0.32 10.70
CA GLU A 77 -14.85 -0.86 9.74
C GLU A 77 -16.28 -0.62 10.21
N ARG A 78 -16.55 -0.83 11.51
CA ARG A 78 -17.84 -0.53 12.13
C ARG A 78 -18.20 0.96 12.08
N LEU A 79 -17.23 1.86 12.27
CA LEU A 79 -17.42 3.30 12.08
C LEU A 79 -17.74 3.68 10.62
N LYS A 80 -17.13 3.01 9.64
CA LYS A 80 -17.51 3.18 8.22
C LYS A 80 -18.95 2.72 7.97
N MET A 81 -19.36 1.58 8.53
CA MET A 81 -20.74 1.10 8.44
C MET A 81 -21.72 2.07 9.10
N GLN A 82 -21.41 2.62 10.28
CA GLN A 82 -22.25 3.61 10.95
C GLN A 82 -22.41 4.89 10.10
N LYS A 83 -21.33 5.39 9.51
CA LYS A 83 -21.40 6.53 8.58
C LYS A 83 -22.29 6.24 7.36
N LEU A 84 -22.19 5.04 6.78
CA LEU A 84 -23.04 4.62 5.66
C LEU A 84 -24.52 4.55 6.05
N MET A 85 -24.85 3.91 7.18
CA MET A 85 -26.24 3.83 7.67
C MET A 85 -26.81 5.22 7.98
N ASN A 86 -26.02 6.11 8.58
CA ASN A 86 -26.43 7.49 8.87
C ASN A 86 -26.75 8.29 7.60
N GLN A 87 -26.07 8.04 6.46
CA GLN A 87 -26.41 8.69 5.19
C GLN A 87 -27.79 8.26 4.67
N TYR A 88 -28.14 6.97 4.81
CA TYR A 88 -29.48 6.49 4.43
C TYR A 88 -30.58 6.99 5.39
N LEU A 89 -30.31 7.04 6.70
CA LEU A 89 -31.23 7.62 7.68
C LEU A 89 -31.45 9.13 7.44
N LEU A 90 -30.39 9.88 7.13
CA LEU A 90 -30.49 11.30 6.79
C LEU A 90 -31.34 11.51 5.53
N PHE A 91 -31.16 10.66 4.51
CA PHE A 91 -31.97 10.70 3.29
C PHE A 91 -33.46 10.42 3.55
N LEU A 92 -33.78 9.39 4.34
CA LEU A 92 -35.17 9.13 4.74
C LEU A 92 -35.76 10.26 5.60
N SER A 93 -34.96 10.87 6.48
CA SER A 93 -35.36 12.04 7.26
C SER A 93 -35.64 13.27 6.37
N GLN A 94 -34.88 13.46 5.28
CA GLN A 94 -35.16 14.50 4.27
C GLN A 94 -36.47 14.23 3.53
N MET A 95 -36.87 12.96 3.36
CA MET A 95 -38.18 12.53 2.86
C MET A 95 -39.29 12.49 3.94
N GLY A 96 -39.04 13.01 5.15
CA GLY A 96 -40.01 13.04 6.23
C GLY A 96 -40.36 11.67 6.84
N LYS A 97 -39.53 10.65 6.65
CA LYS A 97 -39.70 9.30 7.23
C LYS A 97 -38.65 9.04 8.32
N GLN A 98 -39.09 8.56 9.48
CA GLN A 98 -38.20 7.92 10.44
C GLN A 98 -38.05 6.44 10.10
N ALA A 99 -36.85 5.90 10.30
CA ALA A 99 -36.52 4.53 10.01
C ALA A 99 -35.55 3.94 11.02
N GLU A 100 -35.68 2.64 11.26
CA GLU A 100 -34.76 1.85 12.08
C GLU A 100 -33.70 1.18 11.21
N THR A 101 -32.58 0.77 11.80
CA THR A 101 -31.51 0.03 11.11
C THR A 101 -31.27 -1.33 11.74
N VAL A 102 -31.37 -2.38 10.94
CA VAL A 102 -31.02 -3.77 11.30
C VAL A 102 -29.82 -4.18 10.45
N TRP A 103 -28.79 -4.73 11.09
CA TRP A 103 -27.58 -5.16 10.37
C TRP A 103 -26.93 -6.38 11.02
N ILE A 104 -26.17 -7.13 10.21
CA ILE A 104 -25.36 -8.27 10.65
C ILE A 104 -23.98 -8.23 10.02
N GLU A 105 -22.96 -8.67 10.77
CA GLU A 105 -21.61 -8.89 10.26
C GLU A 105 -21.50 -10.30 9.64
N MET A 106 -21.33 -10.39 8.32
CA MET A 106 -21.23 -11.69 7.64
C MET A 106 -20.39 -11.63 6.37
N ARG A 107 -19.54 -12.64 6.17
CA ARG A 107 -18.68 -12.76 4.97
C ARG A 107 -19.45 -12.95 3.66
N ASN A 108 -20.68 -13.43 3.73
CA ASN A 108 -21.55 -13.76 2.61
C ASN A 108 -22.85 -12.96 2.73
N ILE A 109 -23.20 -12.19 1.70
CA ILE A 109 -24.26 -11.18 1.78
C ILE A 109 -25.64 -11.83 1.69
N GLU A 110 -25.82 -12.78 0.77
CA GLU A 110 -27.06 -13.49 0.56
C GLU A 110 -27.46 -14.33 1.78
N LYS A 111 -26.51 -15.03 2.43
CA LYS A 111 -26.73 -15.67 3.73
C LYS A 111 -27.06 -14.67 4.84
N GLY A 112 -26.39 -13.52 4.88
CA GLY A 112 -26.68 -12.48 5.86
C GLY A 112 -28.09 -11.89 5.73
N ILE A 113 -28.59 -11.73 4.49
CA ILE A 113 -29.97 -11.30 4.25
C ILE A 113 -30.97 -12.38 4.69
N LEU A 114 -30.71 -13.66 4.38
CA LEU A 114 -31.55 -14.79 4.81
C LEU A 114 -31.61 -14.94 6.33
N GLU A 115 -30.48 -14.75 7.00
CA GLU A 115 -30.39 -14.75 8.46
C GLU A 115 -31.21 -13.59 9.06
N LEU A 116 -31.06 -12.36 8.54
CA LEU A 116 -31.85 -11.21 9.00
C LEU A 116 -33.36 -11.37 8.73
N ILE A 117 -33.76 -11.98 7.61
CA ILE A 117 -35.17 -12.32 7.36
C ILE A 117 -35.71 -13.26 8.43
N THR A 118 -34.91 -14.24 8.85
CA THR A 118 -35.28 -15.25 9.84
C THR A 118 -35.30 -14.66 11.25
N GLN A 119 -34.23 -14.00 11.68
CA GLN A 119 -34.09 -13.40 13.02
C GLN A 119 -35.13 -12.32 13.31
N HIS A 120 -35.46 -11.47 12.32
CA HIS A 120 -36.42 -10.38 12.48
C HIS A 120 -37.82 -10.71 11.92
N CYS A 121 -38.08 -11.97 11.56
CA CYS A 121 -39.36 -12.44 11.00
C CYS A 121 -39.89 -11.55 9.85
N ILE A 122 -38.99 -11.12 8.95
CA ILE A 122 -39.29 -10.14 7.89
C ILE A 122 -40.36 -10.69 6.96
N ARG A 123 -41.53 -10.04 6.92
CA ARG A 123 -42.66 -10.41 6.04
C ARG A 123 -42.68 -9.65 4.72
N ARG A 124 -41.98 -8.52 4.63
CA ARG A 124 -41.95 -7.63 3.46
C ARG A 124 -40.54 -7.06 3.27
N LEU A 125 -39.87 -7.49 2.21
CA LEU A 125 -38.51 -7.09 1.87
C LEU A 125 -38.46 -6.44 0.48
N ILE A 126 -37.82 -5.29 0.37
CA ILE A 126 -37.50 -4.61 -0.89
C ILE A 126 -35.99 -4.71 -1.09
N MET A 127 -35.54 -5.13 -2.27
CA MET A 127 -34.11 -5.26 -2.57
C MET A 127 -33.76 -4.90 -4.02
N GLY A 128 -32.53 -4.44 -4.23
CA GLY A 128 -32.01 -4.13 -5.55
C GLY A 128 -31.76 -5.38 -6.40
N ALA A 129 -32.14 -5.34 -7.68
CA ALA A 129 -31.91 -6.46 -8.61
C ALA A 129 -30.46 -6.55 -9.17
N GLY A 130 -29.64 -5.51 -8.98
CA GLY A 130 -28.32 -5.36 -9.60
C GLY A 130 -28.33 -4.39 -10.80
N ALA A 131 -27.15 -3.86 -11.13
CA ALA A 131 -26.98 -2.75 -12.07
C ALA A 131 -26.47 -3.18 -13.46
N GLU A 132 -27.16 -4.13 -14.10
CA GLU A 132 -26.96 -4.43 -15.53
C GLU A 132 -28.30 -4.58 -16.27
N THR A 133 -28.27 -4.38 -17.59
CA THR A 133 -29.44 -4.11 -18.43
C THR A 133 -30.52 -5.19 -18.38
N PHE A 134 -31.67 -4.88 -17.78
CA PHE A 134 -32.78 -5.83 -17.67
C PHE A 134 -33.90 -5.57 -18.69
N LYS A 135 -34.16 -6.57 -19.56
CA LYS A 135 -35.20 -6.55 -20.61
C LYS A 135 -36.11 -7.78 -20.60
N SER A 136 -36.42 -8.39 -19.44
CA SER A 136 -37.43 -9.46 -19.39
C SER A 136 -38.20 -9.53 -18.06
N LYS A 137 -39.34 -10.23 -18.09
CA LYS A 137 -40.29 -10.40 -16.97
C LYS A 137 -39.95 -11.59 -16.06
N ILE A 138 -38.79 -12.25 -16.24
CA ILE A 138 -38.47 -13.52 -15.57
C ILE A 138 -37.12 -13.41 -14.85
N LEU A 139 -37.08 -13.82 -13.58
CA LEU A 139 -35.87 -13.70 -12.74
C LEU A 139 -34.72 -14.62 -13.20
N SER A 140 -34.97 -15.64 -14.03
CA SER A 140 -33.97 -16.62 -14.48
C SER A 140 -32.81 -16.05 -15.29
N GLU A 141 -32.92 -14.80 -15.75
CA GLU A 141 -31.88 -14.10 -16.53
C GLU A 141 -31.10 -13.08 -15.68
N THR A 142 -31.29 -13.04 -14.35
CA THR A 142 -30.58 -12.06 -13.51
C THR A 142 -29.13 -12.44 -13.24
N ASN A 143 -28.18 -11.63 -13.74
CA ASN A 143 -26.75 -11.71 -13.41
C ASN A 143 -26.46 -11.58 -11.89
N SER A 144 -27.42 -11.10 -11.09
CA SER A 144 -27.32 -10.99 -9.64
C SER A 144 -27.56 -12.33 -8.92
N THR A 145 -26.47 -13.08 -8.72
CA THR A 145 -26.45 -14.31 -7.92
C THR A 145 -27.06 -14.13 -6.52
N LYS A 146 -26.86 -12.96 -5.89
CA LYS A 146 -27.43 -12.59 -4.59
C LYS A 146 -28.95 -12.51 -4.61
N ALA A 147 -29.52 -11.89 -5.64
CA ALA A 147 -30.97 -11.77 -5.80
C ALA A 147 -31.62 -13.14 -6.00
N MET A 148 -31.01 -14.01 -6.81
CA MET A 148 -31.47 -15.37 -7.04
C MET A 148 -31.48 -16.21 -5.75
N VAL A 149 -30.38 -16.21 -4.97
CA VAL A 149 -30.29 -16.99 -3.74
C VAL A 149 -31.32 -16.53 -2.71
N VAL A 150 -31.48 -15.22 -2.50
CA VAL A 150 -32.50 -14.69 -1.57
C VAL A 150 -33.92 -15.01 -2.06
N CYS A 151 -34.20 -14.90 -3.36
CA CYS A 151 -35.50 -15.25 -3.92
C CYS A 151 -35.86 -16.74 -3.72
N GLN A 152 -34.88 -17.64 -3.86
CA GLN A 152 -35.08 -19.08 -3.75
C GLN A 152 -35.17 -19.57 -2.29
N GLN A 153 -34.33 -19.03 -1.40
CA GLN A 153 -34.12 -19.59 -0.06
C GLN A 153 -34.85 -18.84 1.06
N ALA A 154 -35.33 -17.62 0.84
CA ALA A 154 -36.05 -16.88 1.89
C ALA A 154 -37.39 -17.56 2.24
N PRO A 155 -37.81 -17.59 3.52
CA PRO A 155 -39.08 -18.18 3.95
C PRO A 155 -40.28 -17.77 3.08
N ILE A 156 -41.16 -18.72 2.76
CA ILE A 156 -42.36 -18.50 1.90
C ILE A 156 -43.35 -17.46 2.47
N SER A 157 -43.22 -17.13 3.75
CA SER A 157 -43.96 -16.07 4.46
C SER A 157 -43.46 -14.65 4.16
N CYS A 158 -42.28 -14.51 3.54
CA CYS A 158 -41.69 -13.22 3.17
C CYS A 158 -42.03 -12.86 1.71
N HIS A 159 -42.78 -11.76 1.53
CA HIS A 159 -42.99 -11.15 0.22
C HIS A 159 -41.77 -10.31 -0.16
N ILE A 160 -41.23 -10.50 -1.36
CA ILE A 160 -39.99 -9.83 -1.79
C ILE A 160 -40.21 -9.06 -3.10
N TRP A 161 -39.87 -7.78 -3.12
CA TRP A 161 -39.84 -6.94 -4.33
C TRP A 161 -38.39 -6.72 -4.80
N PHE A 162 -38.12 -7.04 -6.05
CA PHE A 162 -36.86 -6.78 -6.74
C PHE A 162 -37.03 -5.56 -7.63
N VAL A 163 -36.28 -4.50 -7.32
CA VAL A 163 -36.43 -3.19 -7.94
C VAL A 163 -35.11 -2.76 -8.58
N SER A 164 -35.18 -2.12 -9.74
CA SER A 164 -34.06 -1.39 -10.34
C SER A 164 -34.59 -0.16 -11.05
N GLN A 165 -33.83 0.94 -11.03
CA GLN A 165 -34.18 2.21 -11.69
C GLN A 165 -35.63 2.69 -11.41
N GLY A 166 -36.10 2.53 -10.17
CA GLY A 166 -37.45 2.93 -9.74
C GLY A 166 -38.59 2.05 -10.29
N ARG A 167 -38.31 0.84 -10.80
CA ARG A 167 -39.32 -0.09 -11.31
C ARG A 167 -39.18 -1.47 -10.69
N VAL A 168 -40.31 -2.11 -10.37
CA VAL A 168 -40.34 -3.54 -9.98
C VAL A 168 -40.03 -4.38 -11.20
N ILE A 169 -38.94 -5.13 -11.17
CA ILE A 169 -38.60 -6.14 -12.19
C ILE A 169 -39.35 -7.43 -11.89
N TYR A 170 -39.38 -7.83 -10.61
CA TYR A 170 -40.00 -9.07 -10.16
C TYR A 170 -40.51 -8.90 -8.73
N ALA A 171 -41.62 -9.56 -8.41
CA ALA A 171 -42.13 -9.67 -7.05
C ALA A 171 -42.44 -11.14 -6.75
N ARG A 172 -41.93 -11.65 -5.63
CA ARG A 172 -42.18 -13.01 -5.16
C ARG A 172 -43.42 -13.00 -4.25
N PRO A 173 -44.58 -13.52 -4.70
CA PRO A 173 -45.78 -13.57 -3.88
C PRO A 173 -45.62 -14.55 -2.70
N VAL A 174 -46.35 -14.27 -1.62
CA VAL A 174 -46.41 -15.13 -0.43
C VAL A 174 -46.96 -16.51 -0.84
N GLY A 175 -46.30 -17.58 -0.41
CA GLY A 175 -46.71 -18.96 -0.69
C GLY A 175 -46.12 -19.62 -1.94
N CYS A 176 -45.37 -18.90 -2.79
CA CYS A 176 -44.66 -19.51 -3.92
C CYS A 176 -43.27 -20.04 -3.53
N ALA A 177 -43.11 -21.37 -3.51
CA ALA A 177 -41.79 -22.01 -3.58
C ALA A 177 -41.35 -22.13 -5.04
N SER A 178 -40.21 -21.54 -5.41
CA SER A 178 -39.70 -21.58 -6.78
C SER A 178 -38.98 -22.91 -7.07
N HIS A 179 -39.72 -23.93 -7.49
CA HIS A 179 -39.16 -25.16 -8.04
C HIS A 179 -38.60 -24.92 -9.45
N LEU A 180 -37.33 -24.51 -9.54
CA LEU A 180 -36.52 -24.64 -10.75
C LEU A 180 -35.83 -26.02 -10.74
N THR A 181 -36.64 -27.07 -10.81
CA THR A 181 -36.13 -28.45 -10.93
C THR A 181 -35.89 -28.76 -12.40
N THR A 182 -34.64 -29.07 -12.76
CA THR A 182 -34.25 -29.49 -14.10
C THR A 182 -35.10 -30.68 -14.57
N THR A 183 -35.92 -30.49 -15.61
CA THR A 183 -36.66 -31.60 -16.25
C THR A 183 -35.69 -32.45 -17.07
N VAL A 184 -35.13 -33.48 -16.43
CA VAL A 184 -34.62 -34.66 -17.14
C VAL A 184 -35.81 -35.56 -17.45
N THR A 185 -36.05 -35.77 -18.74
CA THR A 185 -37.15 -36.61 -19.25
C THR A 185 -36.90 -38.09 -18.96
N LEU A 186 -37.62 -38.69 -18.01
CA LEU A 186 -37.81 -40.14 -17.95
C LEU A 186 -39.26 -40.50 -17.59
N SER A 187 -39.81 -41.40 -18.40
CA SER A 187 -41.18 -41.92 -18.37
C SER A 187 -41.40 -42.93 -17.21
N PRO A 188 -42.64 -43.39 -16.95
CA PRO A 188 -43.08 -43.61 -15.57
C PRO A 188 -42.94 -45.04 -15.01
N SER A 189 -42.76 -45.08 -13.69
CA SER A 189 -43.30 -46.04 -12.71
C SER A 189 -43.30 -47.56 -13.02
N THR A 190 -42.59 -48.32 -12.18
CA THR A 190 -43.07 -49.62 -11.69
C THR A 190 -42.70 -49.84 -10.21
N SER A 191 -43.59 -50.54 -9.52
CA SER A 191 -43.59 -50.86 -8.10
C SER A 191 -42.44 -51.73 -7.60
N GLY A 192 -42.00 -51.50 -6.34
CA GLY A 192 -41.18 -52.44 -5.57
C GLY A 192 -41.22 -52.09 -4.07
N ALA A 193 -41.60 -53.03 -3.21
CA ALA A 193 -41.82 -52.79 -1.78
C ALA A 193 -40.54 -52.90 -0.93
N GLY A 194 -40.50 -52.20 0.21
CA GLY A 194 -39.39 -52.23 1.16
C GLY A 194 -39.68 -51.48 2.47
N THR A 195 -40.26 -52.18 3.44
CA THR A 195 -40.45 -51.79 4.86
C THR A 195 -39.10 -51.34 5.49
N ILE A 196 -38.98 -50.39 6.44
CA ILE A 196 -39.39 -50.41 7.86
C ILE A 196 -39.40 -48.97 8.46
N LEU A 197 -40.24 -48.74 9.48
CA LEU A 197 -40.48 -47.47 10.22
C LEU A 197 -39.55 -47.28 11.47
N PRO A 198 -39.60 -46.16 12.22
CA PRO A 198 -38.41 -45.55 12.88
C PRO A 198 -38.29 -45.81 14.38
N ARG A 199 -37.25 -45.25 15.02
CA ARG A 199 -37.23 -44.93 16.47
C ARG A 199 -36.23 -43.83 16.88
N ASP A 200 -36.78 -42.70 17.27
CA ASP A 200 -36.30 -41.77 18.32
C ASP A 200 -36.66 -42.32 19.72
N PRO A 201 -36.36 -41.66 20.87
CA PRO A 201 -35.22 -40.81 21.28
C PRO A 201 -34.71 -41.19 22.71
N LYS A 202 -34.17 -40.23 23.49
CA LYS A 202 -33.82 -40.25 24.97
C LYS A 202 -32.48 -40.96 25.30
N GLU A 203 -31.67 -40.64 26.32
CA GLU A 203 -31.64 -39.64 27.44
C GLU A 203 -30.24 -39.66 28.13
N ASN A 204 -29.78 -38.81 29.09
CA ASN A 204 -30.24 -37.56 29.73
C ASN A 204 -29.06 -36.80 30.42
N MET A 205 -29.27 -35.52 30.82
CA MET A 205 -28.67 -34.79 31.99
C MET A 205 -27.14 -34.55 32.13
N ASP A 206 -26.63 -33.62 32.97
CA ASP A 206 -27.05 -32.28 33.49
C ASP A 206 -25.92 -31.69 34.40
N VAL A 207 -26.09 -30.45 34.88
CA VAL A 207 -25.38 -29.75 35.99
C VAL A 207 -23.95 -29.26 35.68
N GLY A 208 -23.51 -28.04 36.04
CA GLY A 208 -24.14 -26.84 36.64
C GLY A 208 -23.06 -25.73 36.69
N ALA A 209 -23.32 -24.49 36.28
CA ALA A 209 -23.91 -23.41 37.10
C ALA A 209 -23.04 -22.97 38.30
N GLU A 210 -22.33 -21.84 38.16
CA GLU A 210 -22.34 -20.75 39.16
C GLU A 210 -21.81 -19.44 38.54
N ASN A 211 -22.14 -18.29 39.15
CA ASN A 211 -22.20 -16.99 38.46
C ASN A 211 -22.01 -15.83 39.46
N VAL A 212 -21.38 -14.72 39.02
CA VAL A 212 -21.52 -13.35 39.62
C VAL A 212 -20.79 -13.21 41.00
N GLN A 213 -20.17 -12.10 41.45
CA GLN A 213 -20.54 -10.67 41.38
C GLN A 213 -19.40 -9.64 41.71
N TYR A 214 -19.58 -8.41 41.21
CA TYR A 214 -19.09 -7.06 41.60
C TYR A 214 -17.70 -6.76 42.24
N PHE A 215 -17.07 -5.72 41.69
CA PHE A 215 -16.11 -4.81 42.32
C PHE A 215 -16.84 -3.55 42.85
N GLU A 216 -16.43 -3.05 44.03
CA GLU A 216 -16.64 -1.65 44.46
C GLU A 216 -15.36 -1.08 45.11
N HIS A 217 -15.13 0.22 44.93
CA HIS A 217 -14.11 1.08 45.59
C HIS A 217 -14.85 2.00 46.62
N PRO A 218 -14.26 2.96 47.38
CA PRO A 218 -12.90 3.56 47.34
C PRO A 218 -12.24 3.96 48.70
N ASN A 219 -10.98 4.46 48.68
CA ASN A 219 -10.59 5.80 49.18
C ASN A 219 -9.06 6.08 49.22
N ARG A 220 -8.67 7.23 48.61
CA ARG A 220 -7.73 8.31 49.02
C ARG A 220 -6.60 8.00 50.03
N SER A 221 -5.36 8.42 49.80
CA SER A 221 -4.93 9.84 49.70
C SER A 221 -3.92 10.14 48.57
N ILE A 222 -3.77 11.43 48.26
CA ILE A 222 -2.91 12.04 47.22
C ILE A 222 -1.83 12.92 47.90
N ASP A 223 -0.70 13.15 47.21
CA ASP A 223 0.07 14.42 47.10
C ASP A 223 1.61 14.19 47.10
N ASP A 224 2.48 14.91 46.38
CA ASP A 224 2.41 15.62 45.07
C ASP A 224 3.87 16.04 44.65
N VAL A 225 4.01 16.70 43.49
CA VAL A 225 5.14 17.58 43.04
C VAL A 225 6.36 16.95 42.31
N VAL A 226 6.96 17.76 41.43
CA VAL A 226 7.76 17.43 40.23
C VAL A 226 9.07 18.26 40.12
N SER A 227 10.14 17.65 39.57
CA SER A 227 11.39 18.26 39.04
C SER A 227 12.33 19.01 40.03
N THR A 228 13.67 19.00 39.87
CA THR A 228 14.49 19.62 38.79
C THR A 228 15.92 19.04 38.74
N MET A 229 16.74 19.38 37.73
CA MET A 229 18.06 18.77 37.44
C MET A 229 19.31 19.57 37.88
N SER A 230 20.36 18.83 38.31
CA SER A 230 21.82 19.05 38.04
C SER A 230 22.55 20.30 38.63
N PRO A 231 23.92 20.39 38.66
CA PRO A 231 24.96 19.46 38.14
C PRO A 231 26.20 19.14 39.06
N SER A 232 26.92 18.07 38.68
CA SER A 232 28.39 17.77 38.71
C SER A 232 29.40 18.46 39.69
N ALA A 233 30.33 17.69 40.29
CA ALA A 233 31.71 17.44 39.76
C ALA A 233 32.80 16.97 40.79
N ARG A 234 33.68 16.02 40.38
CA ARG A 234 35.12 15.82 40.77
C ARG A 234 35.46 15.41 42.24
N THR A 235 36.59 14.78 42.64
CA THR A 235 37.80 14.14 42.00
C THR A 235 38.52 13.29 43.10
N VAL A 236 38.74 11.97 42.97
CA VAL A 236 39.95 11.22 42.50
C VAL A 236 41.15 11.06 43.50
N CYS A 237 41.50 9.78 43.79
CA CYS A 237 42.81 9.14 44.09
C CYS A 237 43.58 9.18 45.45
N GLN A 238 44.10 7.98 45.81
CA GLN A 238 45.47 7.65 46.34
C GLN A 238 45.83 8.11 47.78
N THR A 239 46.78 7.53 48.55
CA THR A 239 47.71 6.37 48.38
C THR A 239 48.17 5.80 49.74
N SER A 240 48.82 4.64 49.71
CA SER A 240 49.66 4.04 50.77
C SER A 240 50.80 4.91 51.32
N GLY A 241 51.22 4.66 52.56
CA GLY A 241 52.53 5.07 53.10
C GLY A 241 52.72 4.62 54.56
N GLY A 242 53.82 3.94 54.88
CA GLY A 242 54.12 3.47 56.24
C GLY A 242 55.51 3.91 56.72
N GLY A 243 55.80 3.70 58.00
CA GLY A 243 57.13 3.95 58.60
C GLY A 243 57.17 3.86 60.13
N SER A 244 57.85 2.82 60.64
CA SER A 244 58.84 2.68 61.74
C SER A 244 59.01 3.79 62.82
N PRO A 245 59.74 3.57 63.97
CA PRO A 245 60.61 2.43 64.33
C PRO A 245 60.54 1.89 65.80
N SER A 246 61.31 0.82 66.05
CA SER A 246 61.73 0.24 67.36
C SER A 246 62.88 1.05 68.02
N PRO A 247 63.67 0.59 69.05
CA PRO A 247 63.58 -0.60 69.93
C PRO A 247 63.90 -0.35 71.45
N LEU A 248 63.90 -1.39 72.31
CA LEU A 248 65.04 -1.79 73.20
C LEU A 248 64.72 -3.07 74.03
N LYS A 249 65.76 -3.70 74.62
CA LYS A 249 65.76 -5.01 75.34
C LYS A 249 65.77 -4.83 76.87
N VAL A 250 65.52 -5.92 77.64
CA VAL A 250 66.49 -6.58 78.58
C VAL A 250 65.82 -7.54 79.61
N GLU A 251 66.32 -8.79 79.64
CA GLU A 251 66.54 -9.77 80.74
C GLU A 251 65.46 -10.32 81.73
N ARG A 252 65.83 -11.50 82.25
CA ARG A 252 65.29 -12.34 83.35
C ARG A 252 66.48 -12.53 84.34
N PRO A 253 66.31 -12.79 85.66
CA PRO A 253 66.51 -14.17 86.13
C PRO A 253 65.74 -14.55 87.43
N GLU A 254 66.20 -15.62 88.08
CA GLU A 254 65.63 -16.43 89.18
C GLU A 254 65.92 -15.86 90.60
N TYR A 255 65.44 -16.51 91.67
CA TYR A 255 66.27 -17.28 92.63
C TYR A 255 65.49 -17.87 93.83
N LEU A 256 66.07 -18.91 94.46
CA LEU A 256 65.61 -19.58 95.68
C LEU A 256 66.10 -18.88 96.96
N THR A 257 65.60 -19.25 98.15
CA THR A 257 66.41 -19.80 99.27
C THR A 257 65.56 -20.25 100.48
N CYS A 258 66.21 -20.78 101.52
CA CYS A 258 65.67 -21.77 102.47
C CYS A 258 66.09 -21.48 103.93
N SER A 259 65.45 -22.19 104.88
CA SER A 259 65.98 -22.68 106.17
C SER A 259 66.51 -21.73 107.25
N SER A 260 66.05 -21.95 108.50
CA SER A 260 66.88 -22.20 109.70
C SER A 260 65.98 -22.35 110.95
N SER A 261 66.38 -22.95 112.08
CA SER A 261 67.05 -24.26 112.35
C SER A 261 67.27 -24.42 113.86
N ASN A 262 67.22 -25.66 114.39
CA ASN A 262 67.83 -26.09 115.67
C ASN A 262 67.20 -25.50 116.96
N THR A 263 67.34 -26.01 118.19
CA THR A 263 67.78 -27.26 118.88
C THR A 263 67.23 -27.11 120.34
N SER A 264 67.15 -28.07 121.27
CA SER A 264 68.17 -28.98 121.80
C SER A 264 67.55 -29.87 122.88
N LEU A 265 68.16 -31.04 123.13
CA LEU A 265 68.04 -31.79 124.39
C LEU A 265 68.89 -31.11 125.51
N ASP A 266 69.01 -31.54 126.78
CA ASP A 266 68.69 -32.83 127.43
C ASP A 266 68.67 -32.75 128.98
N SER A 267 68.42 -33.91 129.60
CA SER A 267 68.91 -34.42 130.91
C SER A 267 68.51 -33.77 132.27
N GLU A 268 67.56 -34.46 132.93
CA GLU A 268 67.73 -35.26 134.18
C GLU A 268 68.20 -34.70 135.56
N PHE A 269 67.74 -35.42 136.58
CA PHE A 269 68.19 -35.58 137.99
C PHE A 269 67.73 -34.63 139.13
N GLN A 270 66.66 -35.11 139.78
CA GLN A 270 66.47 -35.35 141.24
C GLN A 270 66.23 -34.20 142.26
N ASP A 271 65.15 -34.46 143.01
CA ASP A 271 64.82 -34.20 144.43
C ASP A 271 64.56 -32.77 144.94
N GLU A 272 63.28 -32.56 145.32
CA GLU A 272 62.76 -32.02 146.59
C GLU A 272 63.45 -30.81 147.27
N GLU A 273 62.76 -29.75 147.71
CA GLU A 273 61.32 -29.39 147.69
C GLU A 273 61.18 -27.86 147.89
N SER A 274 59.96 -27.31 147.71
CA SER A 274 59.54 -25.94 148.13
C SER A 274 59.89 -24.73 147.24
N CYS A 275 59.06 -24.46 146.21
CA CYS A 275 58.75 -23.10 145.73
C CYS A 275 57.45 -23.03 144.91
N GLY A 276 56.29 -22.92 145.57
CA GLY A 276 54.98 -22.97 144.89
C GLY A 276 54.29 -21.62 144.58
N LEU A 277 54.66 -20.52 145.24
CA LEU A 277 53.83 -19.29 145.25
C LEU A 277 54.32 -18.17 144.33
N ARG A 278 55.64 -18.03 144.09
CA ARG A 278 56.18 -16.95 143.24
C ARG A 278 55.73 -17.09 141.78
N ASN A 279 55.71 -18.33 141.30
CA ASN A 279 55.39 -18.68 139.91
C ASN A 279 53.96 -18.30 139.48
N LYS A 280 53.03 -18.09 140.43
CA LYS A 280 51.60 -17.94 140.12
C LYS A 280 51.18 -16.52 139.72
N LEU A 281 51.85 -15.48 140.23
CA LEU A 281 51.52 -14.08 139.90
C LEU A 281 52.08 -13.69 138.53
N GLU A 282 53.33 -14.07 138.28
CA GLU A 282 54.04 -13.83 137.02
C GLU A 282 53.30 -14.48 135.83
N HIS A 283 52.77 -15.69 136.03
CA HIS A 283 51.89 -16.39 135.09
C HIS A 283 50.68 -15.52 134.66
N THR A 284 49.95 -14.94 135.62
CA THR A 284 48.70 -14.22 135.32
C THR A 284 48.89 -12.91 134.54
N MET A 285 50.02 -12.22 134.70
CA MET A 285 50.32 -11.02 133.91
C MET A 285 50.75 -11.40 132.48
N ILE A 286 51.57 -12.44 132.35
CA ILE A 286 51.95 -13.01 131.06
C ILE A 286 50.69 -13.50 130.30
N ASP A 287 49.76 -14.17 130.98
CA ASP A 287 48.50 -14.65 130.40
C ASP A 287 47.61 -13.52 129.86
N ALA A 288 47.56 -12.37 130.55
CA ALA A 288 46.76 -11.21 130.13
C ALA A 288 47.37 -10.48 128.92
N GLU A 289 48.70 -10.31 128.89
CA GLU A 289 49.41 -9.73 127.75
C GLU A 289 49.32 -10.66 126.51
N ASN A 290 49.50 -11.96 126.73
CA ASN A 290 49.30 -13.01 125.72
C ASN A 290 47.84 -13.12 125.24
N SER A 291 46.86 -12.72 126.05
CA SER A 291 45.45 -12.67 125.65
C SER A 291 45.20 -11.49 124.70
N LYS A 292 45.70 -10.29 125.02
CA LYS A 292 45.61 -9.12 124.12
C LYS A 292 46.33 -9.38 122.80
N HIS A 293 47.55 -9.93 122.86
CA HIS A 293 48.32 -10.25 121.65
C HIS A 293 47.56 -11.23 120.74
N ARG A 294 46.94 -12.28 121.31
CA ARG A 294 46.05 -13.19 120.57
C ARG A 294 44.86 -12.46 119.91
N THR A 295 44.15 -11.59 120.63
CA THR A 295 43.01 -10.85 120.03
C THR A 295 43.42 -9.90 118.91
N PHE A 296 44.61 -9.30 118.99
CA PHE A 296 45.15 -8.46 117.91
C PHE A 296 45.58 -9.31 116.71
N GLU A 297 46.23 -10.44 116.94
CA GLU A 297 46.61 -11.38 115.89
C GLU A 297 45.38 -11.97 115.19
N GLU A 298 44.32 -12.32 115.92
CA GLU A 298 43.03 -12.75 115.38
C GLU A 298 42.37 -11.64 114.55
N SER A 299 42.38 -10.40 115.03
CA SER A 299 41.85 -9.24 114.28
C SER A 299 42.63 -8.99 112.99
N LEU A 300 43.96 -9.16 113.01
CA LEU A 300 44.82 -9.04 111.83
C LEU A 300 44.61 -10.18 110.83
N ARG A 301 44.36 -11.41 111.32
CA ARG A 301 43.98 -12.56 110.49
C ARG A 301 42.61 -12.36 109.84
N LEU A 302 41.63 -11.83 110.56
CA LEU A 302 40.31 -11.48 110.02
C LEU A 302 40.42 -10.39 108.94
N TRP A 303 41.18 -9.32 109.20
CA TRP A 303 41.37 -8.24 108.22
C TRP A 303 42.06 -8.71 106.93
N ARG A 304 43.07 -9.59 107.03
CA ARG A 304 43.69 -10.23 105.85
C ARG A 304 42.70 -11.12 105.09
N ALA A 305 41.90 -11.91 105.80
CA ALA A 305 40.87 -12.74 105.16
C ALA A 305 39.76 -11.90 104.48
N GLU A 306 39.46 -10.72 105.02
CA GLU A 306 38.55 -9.74 104.41
C GLU A 306 39.17 -9.08 103.16
N GLU A 307 40.45 -8.70 103.20
CA GLU A 307 41.20 -8.19 102.04
C GLU A 307 41.29 -9.25 100.92
N ASP A 308 41.66 -10.49 101.26
CA ASP A 308 41.68 -11.64 100.35
C ASP A 308 40.28 -11.92 99.75
N ALA A 309 39.21 -11.78 100.54
CA ALA A 309 37.83 -11.96 100.07
C ALA A 309 37.38 -10.85 99.12
N ILE A 310 37.72 -9.59 99.40
CA ILE A 310 37.43 -8.45 98.51
C ILE A 310 38.21 -8.59 97.18
N GLU A 311 39.47 -9.01 97.25
CA GLU A 311 40.31 -9.25 96.08
C GLU A 311 39.84 -10.46 95.26
N ALA A 312 39.35 -11.52 95.92
CA ALA A 312 38.68 -12.64 95.25
C ALA A 312 37.37 -12.20 94.57
N LEU A 313 36.58 -11.32 95.21
CA LEU A 313 35.35 -10.77 94.63
C LEU A 313 35.65 -9.94 93.37
N ARG A 314 36.64 -9.04 93.41
CA ARG A 314 37.07 -8.27 92.24
C ARG A 314 37.55 -9.16 91.09
N LYS A 315 38.28 -10.24 91.40
CA LYS A 315 38.70 -11.23 90.40
C LYS A 315 37.51 -12.00 89.80
N ALA A 316 36.50 -12.32 90.61
CA ALA A 316 35.26 -12.93 90.14
C ALA A 316 34.46 -11.99 89.23
N GLU A 317 34.28 -10.72 89.62
CA GLU A 317 33.61 -9.69 88.80
C GLU A 317 34.33 -9.45 87.46
N ALA A 318 35.68 -9.37 87.48
CA ALA A 318 36.48 -9.26 86.26
C ALA A 318 36.35 -10.50 85.35
N ALA A 319 36.35 -11.70 85.92
CA ALA A 319 36.12 -12.94 85.18
C ALA A 319 34.70 -13.04 84.62
N GLU A 320 33.68 -12.54 85.34
CA GLU A 320 32.30 -12.47 84.87
C GLU A 320 32.16 -11.48 83.70
N SER A 321 32.84 -10.33 83.76
CA SER A 321 32.88 -9.36 82.67
C SER A 321 33.52 -9.94 81.41
N LEU A 322 34.65 -10.63 81.55
CA LEU A 322 35.31 -11.32 80.42
C LEU A 322 34.45 -12.45 79.85
N CYS A 323 33.75 -13.21 80.70
CA CYS A 323 32.82 -14.24 80.27
C CYS A 323 31.65 -13.63 79.47
N LYS A 324 31.08 -12.51 79.94
CA LYS A 324 30.05 -11.76 79.21
C LYS A 324 30.53 -11.29 77.84
N GLU A 325 31.72 -10.69 77.76
CA GLU A 325 32.32 -10.24 76.50
C GLU A 325 32.51 -11.39 75.51
N GLU A 326 33.08 -12.52 75.95
CA GLU A 326 33.27 -13.69 75.08
C GLU A 326 31.93 -14.32 74.66
N THR A 327 30.91 -14.36 75.52
CA THR A 327 29.57 -14.83 75.11
C THR A 327 28.91 -13.91 74.08
N ASN A 328 29.16 -12.60 74.11
CA ASN A 328 28.67 -11.68 73.10
C ASN A 328 29.42 -11.87 71.78
N ARG A 329 30.76 -12.02 71.84
CA ARG A 329 31.60 -12.32 70.66
C ARG A 329 31.20 -13.63 69.98
N CYS A 330 30.83 -14.66 70.75
CA CYS A 330 30.27 -15.90 70.21
C CYS A 330 28.93 -15.68 69.49
N LYS A 331 27.99 -14.91 70.08
CA LYS A 331 26.69 -14.60 69.44
C LYS A 331 26.87 -13.84 68.12
N GLU A 332 27.73 -12.83 68.10
CA GLU A 332 28.02 -12.06 66.87
C GLU A 332 28.57 -12.95 65.75
N MET A 333 29.44 -13.90 66.11
CA MET A 333 29.99 -14.89 65.18
C MET A 333 28.92 -15.89 64.70
N GLU A 334 28.05 -16.38 65.59
CA GLU A 334 26.92 -17.27 65.24
C GLU A 334 25.92 -16.58 64.30
N GLU A 335 25.59 -15.31 64.55
CA GLU A 335 24.75 -14.52 63.65
C GLU A 335 25.40 -14.31 62.27
N LEU A 336 26.70 -14.01 62.23
CA LEU A 336 27.43 -13.82 60.97
C LEU A 336 27.51 -15.12 60.18
N LEU A 337 27.75 -16.24 60.85
CA LEU A 337 27.68 -17.58 60.27
C LEU A 337 26.28 -17.91 59.74
N HIS A 338 25.23 -17.51 60.47
CA HIS A 338 23.84 -17.70 60.04
C HIS A 338 23.52 -16.88 58.78
N ARG A 339 23.94 -15.61 58.73
CA ARG A 339 23.81 -14.74 57.54
C ARG A 339 24.53 -15.33 56.33
N GLN A 340 25.80 -15.73 56.47
CA GLN A 340 26.55 -16.37 55.39
C GLN A 340 25.94 -17.70 54.93
N LYS A 341 25.41 -18.50 55.86
CA LYS A 341 24.71 -19.75 55.50
C LYS A 341 23.44 -19.46 54.68
N GLN A 342 22.65 -18.47 55.09
CA GLN A 342 21.45 -18.05 54.36
C GLN A 342 21.79 -17.53 52.95
N GLU A 343 22.84 -16.71 52.82
CA GLU A 343 23.34 -16.25 51.51
C GLU A 343 23.76 -17.44 50.62
N MET A 344 24.54 -18.39 51.13
CA MET A 344 24.90 -19.60 50.38
C MET A 344 23.69 -20.45 49.99
N GLU A 345 22.68 -20.57 50.83
CA GLU A 345 21.43 -21.29 50.54
C GLU A 345 20.67 -20.61 49.38
N THR A 346 20.58 -19.28 49.38
CA THR A 346 19.96 -18.52 48.27
C THR A 346 20.74 -18.62 46.96
N MET A 347 22.07 -18.52 47.02
CA MET A 347 22.95 -18.67 45.84
C MET A 347 22.88 -20.09 45.26
N ARG A 348 22.81 -21.13 46.12
CA ARG A 348 22.57 -22.51 45.67
C ARG A 348 21.21 -22.64 44.97
N SER A 349 20.14 -22.09 45.54
CA SER A 349 18.80 -22.14 44.93
C SER A 349 18.77 -21.45 43.55
N GLN A 350 19.44 -20.31 43.39
CA GLN A 350 19.57 -19.62 42.10
C GLN A 350 20.39 -20.43 41.09
N HIS A 351 21.51 -21.03 41.53
CA HIS A 351 22.33 -21.92 40.70
C HIS A 351 21.53 -23.14 40.22
N ASP A 352 20.78 -23.79 41.11
CA ASP A 352 19.98 -24.97 40.78
C ASP A 352 18.82 -24.63 39.83
N GLN A 353 18.26 -23.42 39.92
CA GLN A 353 17.27 -22.92 38.96
C GLN A 353 17.91 -22.68 37.58
N ALA A 354 19.03 -21.95 37.53
CA ALA A 354 19.75 -21.69 36.28
C ALA A 354 20.22 -23.00 35.59
N SER A 355 20.66 -23.98 36.37
CA SER A 355 21.07 -25.31 35.88
C SER A 355 19.90 -26.06 35.21
N LYS A 356 18.70 -26.02 35.79
CA LYS A 356 17.49 -26.61 35.20
C LYS A 356 17.08 -25.93 33.88
N GLU A 357 17.15 -24.61 33.82
CA GLU A 357 16.85 -23.84 32.61
C GLU A 357 17.85 -24.15 31.49
N LEU A 358 19.14 -24.27 31.82
CA LEU A 358 20.20 -24.63 30.88
C LEU A 358 20.01 -26.06 30.35
N GLN A 359 19.67 -27.02 31.22
CA GLN A 359 19.33 -28.39 30.80
C GLN A 359 18.13 -28.41 29.84
N LEU A 360 17.05 -27.68 30.14
CA LEU A 360 15.86 -27.60 29.28
C LEU A 360 16.20 -27.05 27.88
N ILE A 361 17.05 -26.02 27.79
CA ILE A 361 17.52 -25.48 26.51
C ILE A 361 18.37 -26.53 25.75
N GLN A 362 19.22 -27.26 26.48
CA GLN A 362 20.10 -28.28 25.92
C GLN A 362 19.33 -29.51 25.40
N ASP A 363 18.23 -29.88 26.04
CA ASP A 363 17.30 -30.93 25.59
C ASP A 363 16.47 -30.51 24.36
N GLN A 364 16.15 -29.21 24.23
CA GLN A 364 15.41 -28.68 23.07
C GLN A 364 16.28 -28.47 21.82
N LYS A 365 17.57 -28.17 22.00
CA LYS A 365 18.54 -27.94 20.92
C LYS A 365 18.53 -29.03 19.81
N PRO A 366 18.64 -30.35 20.08
CA PRO A 366 18.70 -31.36 19.03
C PRO A 366 17.41 -31.44 18.19
N ALA A 367 16.24 -31.15 18.77
CA ALA A 367 14.99 -31.12 18.03
C ALA A 367 14.96 -29.97 17.00
N LEU A 368 15.43 -28.79 17.39
CA LEU A 368 15.57 -27.64 16.47
C LEU A 368 16.62 -27.88 15.38
N GLU A 369 17.76 -28.50 15.71
CA GLU A 369 18.76 -28.88 14.71
C GLU A 369 18.26 -29.96 13.73
N SER A 370 17.33 -30.83 14.16
CA SER A 370 16.68 -31.82 13.28
C SER A 370 15.68 -31.15 12.33
N GLN A 371 14.85 -30.23 12.84
CA GLN A 371 13.93 -29.43 12.00
C GLN A 371 14.69 -28.59 10.97
N LEU A 372 15.82 -27.98 11.36
CA LEU A 372 16.65 -27.20 10.44
C LEU A 372 17.24 -28.08 9.33
N ARG A 373 17.73 -29.29 9.64
CA ARG A 373 18.19 -30.26 8.62
C ARG A 373 17.07 -30.65 7.66
N GLN A 374 15.89 -30.99 8.18
CA GLN A 374 14.73 -31.34 7.35
C GLN A 374 14.32 -30.19 6.41
N ALA A 375 14.41 -28.94 6.86
CA ALA A 375 14.15 -27.77 6.03
C ALA A 375 15.17 -27.64 4.87
N TYR A 376 16.47 -27.78 5.16
CA TYR A 376 17.52 -27.75 4.12
C TYR A 376 17.39 -28.89 3.10
N ASP A 377 17.07 -30.11 3.55
CA ASP A 377 16.85 -31.23 2.63
C ASP A 377 15.63 -30.99 1.71
N SER A 378 14.57 -30.38 2.26
CA SER A 378 13.37 -30.01 1.50
C SER A 378 13.60 -28.87 0.50
N GLU A 379 14.42 -27.88 0.87
CA GLU A 379 14.83 -26.77 0.00
C GLU A 379 15.61 -27.30 -1.21
N LYS A 380 16.60 -28.18 -0.97
CA LYS A 380 17.38 -28.82 -2.03
C LYS A 380 16.54 -29.68 -2.98
N GLU A 381 15.58 -30.45 -2.44
CA GLU A 381 14.64 -31.21 -3.29
C GLU A 381 13.80 -30.28 -4.19
N LEU A 382 13.49 -29.07 -3.72
CA LEU A 382 12.76 -28.07 -4.50
C LEU A 382 13.65 -27.44 -5.59
N GLU A 383 14.92 -27.15 -5.29
CA GLU A 383 15.90 -26.69 -6.29
C GLU A 383 16.08 -27.72 -7.43
N ASP A 384 16.27 -29.00 -7.08
CA ASP A 384 16.41 -30.08 -8.07
C ASP A 384 15.16 -30.22 -8.95
N LYS A 385 13.96 -30.00 -8.40
CA LYS A 385 12.69 -29.97 -9.17
C LYS A 385 12.59 -28.74 -10.08
N ILE A 386 13.05 -27.57 -9.64
CA ILE A 386 13.10 -26.35 -10.46
C ILE A 386 14.06 -26.56 -11.64
N ILE A 387 15.25 -27.12 -11.40
CA ILE A 387 16.22 -27.44 -12.47
C ILE A 387 15.62 -28.40 -13.49
N GLN A 388 14.93 -29.46 -13.05
CA GLN A 388 14.21 -30.38 -13.93
C GLN A 388 13.11 -29.69 -14.76
N ALA A 389 12.31 -28.82 -14.14
CA ALA A 389 11.27 -28.06 -14.84
C ALA A 389 11.84 -27.10 -15.90
N VAL A 390 12.96 -26.43 -15.59
CA VAL A 390 13.68 -25.56 -16.54
C VAL A 390 14.22 -26.36 -17.73
N ASN A 391 14.83 -27.52 -17.50
CA ASN A 391 15.33 -28.39 -18.57
C ASN A 391 14.18 -28.91 -19.47
N LEU A 392 13.03 -29.21 -18.88
CA LEU A 392 11.82 -29.60 -19.62
C LEU A 392 11.29 -28.43 -20.48
N LEU A 393 11.27 -27.21 -19.95
CA LEU A 393 10.89 -26.00 -20.70
C LEU A 393 11.84 -25.71 -21.87
N ILE A 394 13.16 -25.90 -21.69
CA ILE A 394 14.15 -25.80 -22.79
C ILE A 394 13.83 -26.83 -23.89
N THR A 395 13.46 -28.05 -23.51
CA THR A 395 13.10 -29.13 -24.45
C THR A 395 11.81 -28.82 -25.21
N PHE A 396 10.79 -28.29 -24.53
CA PHE A 396 9.55 -27.83 -25.18
C PHE A 396 9.81 -26.64 -26.11
N LYS A 397 10.65 -25.68 -25.71
CA LYS A 397 11.06 -24.55 -26.56
C LYS A 397 11.73 -25.04 -27.84
N GLY A 398 12.73 -25.92 -27.75
CA GLY A 398 13.38 -26.50 -28.93
C GLY A 398 12.41 -27.27 -29.85
N THR A 399 11.41 -27.95 -29.28
CA THR A 399 10.36 -28.64 -30.04
C THR A 399 9.45 -27.65 -30.77
N ARG A 400 9.00 -26.60 -30.09
CA ARG A 400 8.20 -25.50 -30.67
C ARG A 400 8.96 -24.80 -31.80
N ASP A 401 10.22 -24.45 -31.56
CA ASP A 401 11.04 -23.70 -32.53
C ASP A 401 11.30 -24.56 -33.80
N ARG A 402 11.45 -25.89 -33.65
CA ARG A 402 11.45 -26.83 -34.80
C ARG A 402 10.12 -26.86 -35.55
N LEU A 403 9.00 -26.97 -34.84
CA LEU A 403 7.66 -26.98 -35.46
C LEU A 403 7.35 -25.66 -36.19
N GLN A 404 7.85 -24.53 -35.69
CA GLN A 404 7.76 -23.24 -36.38
C GLN A 404 8.51 -23.27 -37.72
N ILE A 405 9.75 -23.78 -37.75
CA ILE A 405 10.53 -23.90 -39.00
C ILE A 405 9.81 -24.80 -40.02
N GLU A 406 9.19 -25.90 -39.57
CA GLU A 406 8.37 -26.78 -40.41
C GLU A 406 7.10 -26.08 -40.93
N TYR A 407 6.41 -25.33 -40.07
CA TYR A 407 5.24 -24.52 -40.42
C TYR A 407 5.58 -23.44 -41.45
N ASP A 408 6.66 -22.67 -41.26
CA ASP A 408 7.11 -21.64 -42.18
C ASP A 408 7.55 -22.25 -43.53
N SER A 409 8.11 -23.46 -43.51
CA SER A 409 8.43 -24.25 -44.71
C SER A 409 7.15 -24.68 -45.45
N ALA A 410 6.11 -25.10 -44.72
CA ALA A 410 4.81 -25.44 -45.29
C ALA A 410 4.09 -24.20 -45.87
N ILE A 411 4.07 -23.08 -45.14
CA ILE A 411 3.49 -21.80 -45.59
C ILE A 411 4.19 -21.31 -46.87
N ARG A 412 5.53 -21.37 -46.94
CA ARG A 412 6.27 -21.02 -48.16
C ARG A 412 5.90 -21.90 -49.36
N LYS A 413 5.67 -23.21 -49.15
CA LYS A 413 5.15 -24.11 -50.19
C LYS A 413 3.73 -23.71 -50.61
N VAL A 414 2.82 -23.51 -49.66
CA VAL A 414 1.42 -23.12 -49.93
C VAL A 414 1.35 -21.78 -50.68
N ASN A 415 2.11 -20.78 -50.27
CA ASN A 415 2.16 -19.48 -50.94
C ASN A 415 2.76 -19.59 -52.35
N LYS A 416 3.77 -20.45 -52.56
CA LYS A 416 4.30 -20.75 -53.89
C LYS A 416 3.25 -21.40 -54.81
N TYR A 417 2.43 -22.32 -54.31
CA TYR A 417 1.33 -22.90 -55.08
C TYR A 417 0.18 -21.90 -55.31
N ARG A 418 -0.10 -21.02 -54.35
CA ARG A 418 -1.16 -20.00 -54.42
C ARG A 418 -0.80 -18.85 -55.38
N ALA A 419 0.48 -18.47 -55.47
CA ALA A 419 0.98 -17.51 -56.45
C ALA A 419 0.91 -18.03 -57.89
N LEU A 420 1.02 -19.36 -58.09
CA LEU A 420 0.82 -20.02 -59.38
C LEU A 420 -0.66 -20.18 -59.79
N GLN A 421 -1.61 -19.70 -58.96
CA GLN A 421 -3.06 -19.86 -59.18
C GLN A 421 -3.85 -18.54 -59.24
N LYS A 422 -3.19 -17.38 -59.23
CA LYS A 422 -3.85 -16.07 -59.31
C LYS A 422 -3.15 -15.11 -60.27
N GLU A 423 -3.48 -15.23 -61.55
CA GLU A 423 -3.70 -14.04 -62.38
C GLU A 423 -5.19 -13.69 -62.29
N ASP A 424 -5.52 -12.64 -61.54
CA ASP A 424 -6.62 -11.70 -61.87
C ASP A 424 -6.46 -10.42 -61.03
N PRO A 425 -6.56 -9.21 -61.60
CA PRO A 425 -6.40 -7.95 -60.88
C PRO A 425 -7.74 -7.45 -60.29
N LEU A 426 -7.67 -6.40 -59.46
CA LEU A 426 -8.77 -5.74 -58.72
C LEU A 426 -9.06 -6.33 -57.32
N GLY A 427 -8.27 -5.87 -56.35
CA GLY A 427 -8.42 -6.22 -54.93
C GLY A 427 -7.65 -5.29 -53.98
N ILE A 428 -7.57 -4.00 -54.29
CA ILE A 428 -6.86 -3.02 -53.44
C ILE A 428 -7.82 -2.52 -52.35
N SER A 429 -7.86 -3.20 -51.20
CA SER A 429 -8.23 -2.58 -49.92
C SER A 429 -7.80 -3.43 -48.70
N SER A 430 -7.57 -2.75 -47.57
CA SER A 430 -7.46 -3.29 -46.19
C SER A 430 -6.28 -4.17 -45.77
N ALA A 431 -5.42 -4.69 -46.66
CA ALA A 431 -4.40 -5.68 -46.26
C ALA A 431 -3.03 -5.14 -45.78
N HIS A 432 -2.70 -3.86 -46.02
CA HIS A 432 -1.30 -3.40 -45.95
C HIS A 432 -0.81 -2.78 -44.62
N PHE A 433 -1.68 -2.46 -43.66
CA PHE A 433 -1.25 -1.75 -42.44
C PHE A 433 -0.57 -2.65 -41.38
N PHE A 434 -0.78 -3.97 -41.44
CA PHE A 434 -0.19 -4.96 -40.52
C PHE A 434 1.14 -5.55 -41.01
N GLY A 435 1.89 -4.80 -41.83
CA GLY A 435 3.03 -5.31 -42.61
C GLY A 435 4.36 -5.48 -41.86
N ILE A 436 4.41 -5.32 -40.54
CA ILE A 436 5.67 -5.37 -39.76
C ILE A 436 5.79 -6.73 -39.06
N SER A 437 6.77 -7.53 -39.48
CA SER A 437 7.05 -8.83 -38.86
C SER A 437 7.81 -8.68 -37.54
N PHE A 438 7.80 -9.71 -36.69
CA PHE A 438 8.62 -9.69 -35.48
C PHE A 438 10.13 -9.65 -35.79
N SER A 439 10.55 -10.16 -36.95
CA SER A 439 11.94 -10.05 -37.41
C SER A 439 12.34 -8.59 -37.65
N ASP A 440 11.46 -7.79 -38.26
CA ASP A 440 11.72 -6.37 -38.51
C ASP A 440 11.84 -5.58 -37.20
N ILE A 441 11.06 -5.95 -36.18
CA ILE A 441 11.16 -5.36 -34.83
C ILE A 441 12.48 -5.74 -34.15
N ILE A 442 12.92 -7.00 -34.26
CA ILE A 442 14.21 -7.45 -33.73
C ILE A 442 15.34 -6.67 -34.42
N GLU A 443 15.32 -6.52 -35.74
CA GLU A 443 16.33 -5.77 -36.48
C GLU A 443 16.32 -4.28 -36.10
N ALA A 444 15.14 -3.64 -36.15
CA ALA A 444 14.99 -2.21 -35.86
C ALA A 444 15.42 -1.82 -34.44
N THR A 445 15.18 -2.69 -33.44
CA THR A 445 15.62 -2.50 -32.04
C THR A 445 17.04 -2.99 -31.76
N GLN A 446 17.73 -3.53 -32.78
CA GLN A 446 19.05 -4.17 -32.67
C GLN A 446 19.09 -5.32 -31.65
N ASN A 447 18.07 -6.18 -31.66
CA ASN A 447 17.80 -7.24 -30.70
C ASN A 447 17.55 -6.69 -29.27
N PHE A 448 16.61 -5.74 -29.16
CA PHE A 448 16.17 -5.13 -27.89
C PHE A 448 17.31 -4.62 -27.00
N LYS A 449 18.35 -4.01 -27.58
CA LYS A 449 19.49 -3.47 -26.81
C LYS A 449 18.99 -2.53 -25.70
N PRO A 450 19.48 -2.65 -24.46
CA PRO A 450 19.06 -1.77 -23.36
C PRO A 450 19.23 -0.28 -23.66
N SER A 451 20.24 0.11 -24.45
CA SER A 451 20.47 1.49 -24.90
C SER A 451 19.42 2.04 -25.87
N GLN A 452 18.58 1.18 -26.45
CA GLN A 452 17.44 1.59 -27.27
C GLN A 452 16.14 1.71 -26.46
N LYS A 453 16.11 1.25 -25.20
CA LYS A 453 14.91 1.39 -24.35
C LYS A 453 14.74 2.87 -23.98
N ILE A 454 13.63 3.48 -24.40
CA ILE A 454 13.32 4.89 -24.12
C ILE A 454 12.26 5.06 -23.02
N GLY A 455 11.50 4.02 -22.69
CA GLY A 455 10.51 4.07 -21.62
C GLY A 455 10.03 2.70 -21.15
N GLU A 456 9.45 2.67 -19.95
CA GLU A 456 8.79 1.50 -19.36
C GLU A 456 7.66 1.98 -18.44
N GLY A 457 6.51 1.31 -18.50
CA GLY A 457 5.36 1.63 -17.68
C GLY A 457 4.33 0.51 -17.65
N ARG A 458 3.13 0.81 -17.12
CA ARG A 458 1.98 -0.12 -17.06
C ARG A 458 1.70 -0.77 -18.42
N TYR A 459 1.80 0.02 -19.48
CA TYR A 459 1.49 -0.35 -20.87
C TYR A 459 2.70 -0.99 -21.61
N GLY A 460 3.64 -1.56 -20.86
CA GLY A 460 4.81 -2.25 -21.40
C GLY A 460 6.04 -1.36 -21.62
N SER A 461 6.93 -1.79 -22.51
CA SER A 461 8.22 -1.15 -22.78
C SER A 461 8.25 -0.47 -24.14
N VAL A 462 8.87 0.71 -24.23
CA VAL A 462 9.04 1.45 -25.49
C VAL A 462 10.53 1.48 -25.85
N PHE A 463 10.82 1.10 -27.10
CA PHE A 463 12.15 1.11 -27.68
C PHE A 463 12.23 2.07 -28.86
N LYS A 464 13.35 2.80 -28.98
CA LYS A 464 13.74 3.48 -30.21
C LYS A 464 14.21 2.43 -31.22
N GLY A 465 13.82 2.58 -32.47
CA GLY A 465 14.30 1.74 -33.55
C GLY A 465 14.52 2.52 -34.84
N VAL A 466 15.06 1.82 -35.84
CA VAL A 466 15.13 2.31 -37.21
C VAL A 466 14.51 1.26 -38.13
N LEU A 467 13.39 1.58 -38.76
CA LEU A 467 12.67 0.72 -39.70
C LEU A 467 12.69 1.38 -41.08
N CYS A 468 13.19 0.69 -42.10
CA CYS A 468 13.33 1.25 -43.46
C CYS A 468 14.00 2.65 -43.50
N HIS A 469 15.08 2.82 -42.71
CA HIS A 469 15.79 4.09 -42.49
C HIS A 469 15.01 5.22 -41.76
N VAL A 470 13.76 5.00 -41.37
CA VAL A 470 12.95 5.93 -40.57
C VAL A 470 13.13 5.64 -39.08
N LYS A 471 13.32 6.68 -38.26
CA LYS A 471 13.35 6.56 -36.79
C LYS A 471 11.93 6.26 -36.28
N VAL A 472 11.77 5.21 -35.49
CA VAL A 472 10.47 4.77 -34.96
C VAL A 472 10.50 4.56 -33.45
N ALA A 473 9.34 4.70 -32.81
CA ALA A 473 9.11 4.29 -31.43
C ALA A 473 8.28 2.99 -31.43
N ILE A 474 8.88 1.90 -30.97
CA ILE A 474 8.29 0.56 -30.97
C ILE A 474 7.84 0.27 -29.53
N LYS A 475 6.53 0.18 -29.32
CA LYS A 475 5.91 -0.13 -28.04
C LYS A 475 5.53 -1.60 -27.98
N MET A 476 6.19 -2.33 -27.08
CA MET A 476 5.91 -3.73 -26.76
C MET A 476 4.82 -3.75 -25.68
N LEU A 477 3.61 -4.21 -26.00
CA LEU A 477 2.54 -4.35 -25.01
C LEU A 477 2.81 -5.57 -24.10
N PRO A 478 2.21 -5.62 -22.89
CA PRO A 478 2.31 -6.80 -22.04
C PRO A 478 1.74 -8.05 -22.74
N SER A 479 2.49 -9.15 -22.72
CA SER A 479 2.08 -10.44 -23.30
C SER A 479 1.04 -11.20 -22.47
N MET A 480 0.43 -10.54 -21.47
CA MET A 480 -0.56 -11.09 -20.54
C MET A 480 -1.91 -10.41 -20.79
N GLY A 481 -2.86 -11.12 -21.39
CA GLY A 481 -4.21 -10.60 -21.63
C GLY A 481 -5.02 -11.46 -22.58
N SER A 482 -6.22 -11.86 -22.15
CA SER A 482 -7.15 -12.74 -22.86
C SER A 482 -7.88 -12.11 -24.05
N GLN A 483 -7.40 -10.97 -24.55
CA GLN A 483 -7.92 -10.35 -25.76
C GLN A 483 -7.63 -11.25 -26.98
N SER A 484 -8.62 -11.47 -27.84
CA SER A 484 -8.42 -12.27 -29.05
C SER A 484 -7.56 -11.52 -30.07
N ASP A 485 -6.83 -12.25 -30.93
CA ASP A 485 -6.05 -11.63 -32.01
C ASP A 485 -6.93 -10.83 -32.98
N SER A 486 -8.23 -11.14 -33.06
CA SER A 486 -9.25 -10.36 -33.76
C SER A 486 -9.57 -9.03 -33.08
N GLU A 487 -9.77 -9.01 -31.76
CA GLU A 487 -10.00 -7.77 -31.00
C GLU A 487 -8.79 -6.83 -31.10
N PHE A 488 -7.57 -7.36 -30.91
CA PHE A 488 -6.34 -6.58 -31.06
C PHE A 488 -6.22 -5.97 -32.47
N LYS A 489 -6.51 -6.75 -33.53
CA LYS A 489 -6.49 -6.24 -34.91
C LYS A 489 -7.54 -5.16 -35.16
N ASN A 490 -8.78 -5.36 -34.69
CA ASN A 490 -9.85 -4.37 -34.88
C ASN A 490 -9.49 -3.03 -34.22
N GLU A 491 -8.94 -3.07 -33.01
CA GLU A 491 -8.56 -1.87 -32.27
C GLU A 491 -7.32 -1.18 -32.87
N VAL A 492 -6.31 -1.94 -33.29
CA VAL A 492 -5.17 -1.39 -34.06
C VAL A 492 -5.63 -0.79 -35.40
N GLU A 493 -6.60 -1.41 -36.07
CA GLU A 493 -7.19 -0.86 -37.30
C GLU A 493 -7.94 0.45 -37.01
N PHE A 494 -8.65 0.57 -35.89
CA PHE A 494 -9.23 1.83 -35.46
C PHE A 494 -8.14 2.90 -35.24
N LEU A 495 -7.12 2.63 -34.42
CA LEU A 495 -6.00 3.54 -34.15
C LEU A 495 -5.22 3.92 -35.43
N SER A 496 -5.15 3.03 -36.42
CA SER A 496 -4.51 3.30 -37.72
C SER A 496 -5.18 4.42 -38.52
N ARG A 497 -6.48 4.65 -38.29
CA ARG A 497 -7.30 5.64 -39.00
C ARG A 497 -7.32 7.00 -38.31
N VAL A 498 -6.92 7.07 -37.04
CA VAL A 498 -6.86 8.31 -36.27
C VAL A 498 -5.65 9.14 -36.73
N ARG A 499 -5.89 10.37 -37.21
CA ARG A 499 -4.87 11.31 -37.72
C ARG A 499 -5.21 12.73 -37.29
N HIS A 500 -4.29 13.40 -36.60
CA HIS A 500 -4.45 14.78 -36.14
C HIS A 500 -3.06 15.40 -35.91
N PRO A 501 -2.81 16.70 -36.21
CA PRO A 501 -1.50 17.33 -36.08
C PRO A 501 -0.87 17.29 -34.67
N ASN A 502 -1.69 17.09 -33.63
CA ASN A 502 -1.25 16.98 -32.24
C ASN A 502 -1.34 15.56 -31.64
N LEU A 503 -1.51 14.52 -32.46
CA LEU A 503 -1.43 13.11 -32.05
C LEU A 503 -0.18 12.44 -32.66
N VAL A 504 0.41 11.49 -31.97
CA VAL A 504 1.51 10.66 -32.50
C VAL A 504 0.95 9.66 -33.50
N THR A 505 1.49 9.66 -34.72
CA THR A 505 1.03 8.81 -35.82
C THR A 505 1.46 7.36 -35.61
N LEU A 506 0.49 6.45 -35.57
CA LEU A 506 0.73 5.01 -35.71
C LEU A 506 1.15 4.71 -37.16
N ILE A 507 2.33 4.11 -37.33
CA ILE A 507 2.91 3.70 -38.62
C ILE A 507 2.50 2.27 -38.98
N GLY A 508 2.43 1.38 -37.98
CA GLY A 508 2.06 -0.02 -38.17
C GLY A 508 2.03 -0.80 -36.86
N ALA A 509 1.79 -2.10 -36.95
CA ALA A 509 1.80 -3.00 -35.79
C ALA A 509 2.29 -4.41 -36.17
N CYS A 510 2.77 -5.13 -35.16
CA CYS A 510 3.16 -6.54 -35.25
C CYS A 510 2.29 -7.37 -34.29
N PRO A 511 1.24 -8.06 -34.78
CA PRO A 511 0.37 -8.89 -33.96
C PRO A 511 1.11 -10.04 -33.25
N GLU A 512 2.11 -10.62 -33.89
CA GLU A 512 2.92 -11.76 -33.39
C GLU A 512 3.57 -11.48 -32.03
N SER A 513 3.89 -10.21 -31.77
CA SER A 513 4.54 -9.74 -30.54
C SER A 513 3.70 -8.74 -29.75
N ARG A 514 2.45 -8.49 -30.18
CA ARG A 514 1.57 -7.41 -29.70
C ARG A 514 2.30 -6.08 -29.58
N SER A 515 2.94 -5.68 -30.67
CA SER A 515 3.74 -4.44 -30.73
C SER A 515 3.12 -3.39 -31.63
N LEU A 516 3.23 -2.13 -31.23
CA LEU A 516 2.80 -0.95 -31.99
C LEU A 516 4.03 -0.15 -32.43
N VAL A 517 4.03 0.36 -33.66
CA VAL A 517 5.15 1.12 -34.22
C VAL A 517 4.66 2.52 -34.59
N TYR A 518 5.22 3.52 -33.92
CA TYR A 518 4.87 4.93 -34.03
C TYR A 518 6.03 5.74 -34.63
N GLU A 519 5.73 6.96 -35.10
CA GLU A 519 6.78 7.95 -35.39
C GLU A 519 7.63 8.25 -34.15
N TYR A 520 8.94 8.45 -34.33
CA TYR A 520 9.84 8.81 -33.23
C TYR A 520 9.89 10.34 -33.06
N ILE A 521 9.49 10.81 -31.88
CA ILE A 521 9.48 12.22 -31.50
C ILE A 521 10.78 12.57 -30.74
N GLU A 522 11.53 13.58 -31.20
CA GLU A 522 12.93 13.76 -30.79
C GLU A 522 13.17 14.57 -29.50
N ASN A 523 12.32 15.57 -29.20
CA ASN A 523 12.57 16.51 -28.09
C ASN A 523 12.05 16.01 -26.73
N GLY A 524 11.66 14.74 -26.61
CA GLY A 524 11.27 14.10 -25.35
C GLY A 524 9.84 14.41 -24.89
N SER A 525 9.58 14.16 -23.61
CA SER A 525 8.26 14.33 -22.99
C SER A 525 8.14 15.66 -22.21
N LEU A 526 6.93 16.19 -22.09
CA LEU A 526 6.63 17.37 -21.27
C LEU A 526 7.06 17.16 -19.80
N GLU A 527 6.98 15.93 -19.29
CA GLU A 527 7.49 15.56 -17.96
C GLU A 527 8.98 15.92 -17.78
N ASP A 528 9.80 15.78 -18.83
CA ASP A 528 11.22 16.10 -18.76
C ASP A 528 11.47 17.61 -18.68
N TYR A 529 10.62 18.43 -19.30
CA TYR A 529 10.69 19.89 -19.18
C TYR A 529 10.21 20.36 -17.81
N LEU A 530 9.08 19.85 -17.32
CA LEU A 530 8.53 20.21 -16.01
C LEU A 530 9.39 19.70 -14.85
N SER A 531 10.08 18.57 -15.02
CA SER A 531 11.05 18.04 -14.05
C SER A 531 12.45 18.68 -14.15
N GLY A 532 12.68 19.63 -15.05
CA GLY A 532 14.00 20.24 -15.28
C GLY A 532 15.08 19.28 -15.79
N ARG A 533 14.69 18.15 -16.39
CA ARG A 533 15.58 17.13 -16.98
C ARG A 533 15.87 17.38 -18.47
N ALA A 534 15.07 18.20 -19.14
CA ALA A 534 15.20 18.51 -20.56
C ALA A 534 16.52 19.23 -20.87
N LYS A 535 17.21 18.78 -21.93
CA LYS A 535 18.49 19.36 -22.37
C LYS A 535 18.34 20.76 -22.99
N SER A 536 17.15 21.08 -23.48
CA SER A 536 16.85 22.32 -24.21
C SER A 536 16.41 23.48 -23.30
N GLY A 537 16.48 23.32 -21.98
CA GLY A 537 16.03 24.32 -20.99
C GLY A 537 14.52 24.25 -20.68
N SER A 538 14.05 25.19 -19.86
CA SER A 538 12.64 25.30 -19.47
C SER A 538 11.76 25.88 -20.57
N LEU A 539 10.50 25.43 -20.63
CA LEU A 539 9.48 25.99 -21.52
C LEU A 539 8.96 27.34 -20.96
N SER A 540 8.92 28.37 -21.80
CA SER A 540 8.29 29.66 -21.44
C SER A 540 6.78 29.53 -21.25
N TRP A 541 6.17 30.51 -20.58
CA TRP A 541 4.72 30.50 -20.35
C TRP A 541 3.92 30.48 -21.66
N GLN A 542 4.38 31.17 -22.72
CA GLN A 542 3.72 31.13 -24.03
C GLN A 542 3.72 29.72 -24.62
N SER A 543 4.86 29.03 -24.57
CA SER A 543 4.96 27.63 -25.04
C SER A 543 4.05 26.71 -24.24
N ARG A 544 3.90 26.94 -22.94
CA ARG A 544 2.98 26.17 -22.08
C ARG A 544 1.51 26.43 -22.39
N ILE A 545 1.13 27.67 -22.71
CA ILE A 545 -0.22 27.99 -23.22
C ILE A 545 -0.46 27.31 -24.57
N LYS A 546 0.50 27.35 -25.50
CA LYS A 546 0.40 26.66 -26.78
C LYS A 546 0.22 25.15 -26.60
N ILE A 547 0.98 24.53 -25.71
CA ILE A 547 0.84 23.11 -25.34
C ILE A 547 -0.56 22.82 -24.77
N ALA A 548 -1.10 23.68 -23.90
CA ALA A 548 -2.47 23.53 -23.40
C ALA A 548 -3.52 23.57 -24.51
N ILE A 549 -3.39 24.49 -25.48
CA ILE A 549 -4.29 24.60 -26.64
C ILE A 549 -4.17 23.37 -27.56
N ASP A 550 -2.94 22.97 -27.90
CA ASP A 550 -2.66 21.78 -28.72
C ASP A 550 -3.28 20.51 -28.10
N ILE A 551 -3.19 20.37 -26.77
CA ILE A 551 -3.80 19.24 -26.04
C ILE A 551 -5.33 19.30 -26.10
N CYS A 552 -5.91 20.48 -25.84
CA CYS A 552 -7.36 20.66 -25.92
C CYS A 552 -7.89 20.33 -27.32
N SER A 553 -7.19 20.73 -28.37
CA SER A 553 -7.51 20.41 -29.77
C SER A 553 -7.51 18.89 -30.02
N ALA A 554 -6.45 18.20 -29.59
CA ALA A 554 -6.35 16.74 -29.74
C ALA A 554 -7.43 15.96 -28.99
N ILE A 555 -7.76 16.34 -27.74
CA ILE A 555 -8.81 15.67 -26.95
C ILE A 555 -10.18 15.91 -27.60
N LEU A 556 -10.48 17.16 -27.98
CA LEU A 556 -11.73 17.51 -28.65
C LEU A 556 -11.92 16.73 -29.95
N PHE A 557 -10.86 16.55 -30.75
CA PHE A 557 -10.88 15.70 -31.94
C PHE A 557 -11.16 14.22 -31.62
N LEU A 558 -10.54 13.66 -30.58
CA LEU A 558 -10.77 12.27 -30.17
C LEU A 558 -12.22 12.03 -29.69
N HIS A 559 -12.79 12.99 -28.97
CA HIS A 559 -14.16 12.93 -28.44
C HIS A 559 -15.23 13.21 -29.50
N ALA A 560 -14.95 14.05 -30.49
CA ALA A 560 -15.91 14.43 -31.54
C ALA A 560 -16.16 13.35 -32.61
N ASN A 561 -15.32 12.31 -32.68
CA ASN A 561 -15.44 11.28 -33.72
C ASN A 561 -16.60 10.29 -33.44
N ASN A 562 -17.18 9.68 -34.49
CA ASN A 562 -18.40 8.86 -34.41
C ASN A 562 -18.31 7.62 -33.49
N SER A 563 -17.12 7.25 -33.03
CA SER A 563 -16.85 6.17 -32.09
C SER A 563 -16.18 6.64 -30.79
N CYS A 564 -16.18 7.95 -30.50
CA CYS A 564 -15.74 8.64 -29.28
C CYS A 564 -14.57 7.96 -28.55
N CYS A 565 -13.34 8.25 -28.98
CA CYS A 565 -12.16 7.67 -28.36
C CYS A 565 -11.80 8.44 -27.07
N VAL A 566 -11.90 7.78 -25.93
CA VAL A 566 -11.36 8.31 -24.66
C VAL A 566 -9.87 8.02 -24.59
N HIS A 567 -9.05 9.02 -24.28
CA HIS A 567 -7.60 8.86 -24.14
C HIS A 567 -7.27 7.99 -22.92
N GLY A 568 -7.85 8.30 -21.76
CA GLY A 568 -7.91 7.48 -20.55
C GLY A 568 -6.59 7.25 -19.82
N ASN A 569 -5.52 7.92 -20.24
CA ASN A 569 -4.18 7.87 -19.64
C ASN A 569 -3.40 9.19 -19.84
N LEU A 570 -4.08 10.33 -19.92
CA LEU A 570 -3.43 11.61 -20.25
C LEU A 570 -2.53 12.09 -19.10
N LYS A 571 -1.24 12.28 -19.38
CA LYS A 571 -0.24 12.79 -18.41
C LYS A 571 1.00 13.37 -19.12
N PRO A 572 1.84 14.17 -18.44
CA PRO A 572 2.99 14.84 -19.07
C PRO A 572 4.06 13.92 -19.67
N SER A 573 4.15 12.65 -19.27
CA SER A 573 5.06 11.69 -19.93
C SER A 573 4.59 11.25 -21.32
N ASP A 574 3.29 11.40 -21.59
CA ASP A 574 2.61 10.92 -22.80
C ASP A 574 2.36 12.10 -23.77
N ILE A 575 2.70 13.31 -23.34
CA ILE A 575 2.71 14.54 -24.14
C ILE A 575 4.15 14.75 -24.61
N LEU A 576 4.43 14.49 -25.89
CA LEU A 576 5.74 14.62 -26.49
C LEU A 576 5.87 15.95 -27.26
N LEU A 577 7.09 16.44 -27.43
CA LEU A 577 7.37 17.64 -28.23
C LEU A 577 8.21 17.27 -29.45
N ASP A 578 7.81 17.70 -30.65
CA ASP A 578 8.59 17.48 -31.86
C ASP A 578 9.77 18.47 -32.01
N ALA A 579 10.53 18.34 -33.10
CA ALA A 579 11.70 19.18 -33.37
C ALA A 579 11.37 20.70 -33.42
N ASN A 580 10.13 21.07 -33.70
CA ASN A 580 9.62 22.43 -33.76
C ASN A 580 8.87 22.85 -32.47
N PHE A 581 8.96 22.05 -31.40
CA PHE A 581 8.19 22.18 -30.17
C PHE A 581 6.66 22.16 -30.40
N VAL A 582 6.19 21.48 -31.45
CA VAL A 582 4.76 21.18 -31.62
C VAL A 582 4.40 19.97 -30.76
N THR A 583 3.26 20.06 -30.06
CA THR A 583 2.81 19.03 -29.13
C THR A 583 2.27 17.82 -29.88
N ARG A 584 2.67 16.61 -29.48
CA ARG A 584 2.22 15.31 -30.00
C ARG A 584 1.85 14.38 -28.84
N ILE A 585 0.56 14.07 -28.68
CA ILE A 585 0.08 13.15 -27.64
C ILE A 585 0.21 11.69 -28.11
N SER A 586 0.87 10.86 -27.32
CA SER A 586 1.00 9.40 -27.50
C SER A 586 -0.02 8.64 -26.67
N ASP A 587 -0.06 7.30 -26.80
CA ASP A 587 -0.81 6.39 -25.92
C ASP A 587 -2.34 6.54 -25.86
N PHE A 588 -2.95 7.35 -26.73
CA PHE A 588 -4.41 7.39 -26.90
C PHE A 588 -4.97 6.01 -27.30
N GLY A 589 -6.11 5.62 -26.71
CA GLY A 589 -6.76 4.34 -27.01
C GLY A 589 -5.94 3.09 -26.66
N ILE A 590 -4.88 3.19 -25.85
CA ILE A 590 -4.11 2.00 -25.45
C ILE A 590 -4.83 1.14 -24.40
N ASN A 591 -5.82 1.71 -23.69
CA ASN A 591 -6.59 1.01 -22.66
C ASN A 591 -7.51 -0.07 -23.24
N SER A 592 -7.98 0.08 -24.49
CA SER A 592 -8.79 -0.92 -25.22
C SER A 592 -7.94 -2.05 -25.83
N LEU A 593 -6.62 -1.88 -25.92
CA LEU A 593 -5.66 -2.92 -26.32
C LEU A 593 -5.21 -3.84 -25.16
N ILE A 594 -5.82 -3.70 -23.98
CA ILE A 594 -5.48 -4.46 -22.77
C ILE A 594 -6.79 -4.89 -22.07
N SER A 595 -6.87 -6.15 -21.67
CA SER A 595 -8.14 -6.79 -21.29
C SER A 595 -8.80 -6.19 -20.03
N GLU A 596 -10.10 -5.87 -20.13
CA GLU A 596 -10.90 -5.22 -19.07
C GLU A 596 -10.91 -5.97 -17.73
N ASN A 597 -10.83 -7.31 -17.74
CA ASN A 597 -10.78 -8.14 -16.54
C ASN A 597 -9.60 -7.81 -15.61
N GLU A 598 -8.54 -7.17 -16.11
CA GLU A 598 -7.43 -6.70 -15.29
C GLU A 598 -7.44 -5.19 -15.03
N ASN A 599 -8.34 -4.38 -15.60
CA ASN A 599 -8.43 -2.96 -15.22
C ASN A 599 -8.84 -2.82 -13.74
N LEU A 600 -9.86 -3.58 -13.30
CA LEU A 600 -10.32 -3.60 -11.90
C LEU A 600 -9.26 -4.13 -10.91
N SER A 601 -8.43 -5.09 -11.31
CA SER A 601 -7.40 -5.67 -10.44
C SER A 601 -6.06 -4.92 -10.51
N SER A 602 -5.66 -4.38 -11.66
CA SER A 602 -4.36 -3.72 -11.87
C SER A 602 -4.29 -2.34 -11.22
N PHE A 603 -5.38 -1.56 -11.15
CA PHE A 603 -5.43 -0.34 -10.33
C PHE A 603 -5.11 -0.60 -8.85
N GLN A 604 -5.38 -1.81 -8.34
CA GLN A 604 -5.15 -2.19 -6.92
C GLN A 604 -3.94 -3.11 -6.69
N THR A 605 -3.49 -3.85 -7.70
CA THR A 605 -2.57 -5.01 -7.54
C THR A 605 -1.28 -4.89 -8.35
N LEU A 606 -1.26 -4.10 -9.44
CA LEU A 606 -0.04 -3.84 -10.22
C LEU A 606 0.29 -2.34 -10.39
N GLY A 607 -0.58 -1.46 -9.88
CA GLY A 607 -0.18 -0.14 -9.44
C GLY A 607 0.84 -0.28 -8.33
N SER A 608 2.12 -0.12 -8.68
CA SER A 608 3.22 -0.11 -7.72
C SER A 608 2.90 0.88 -6.59
N LYS A 609 2.92 0.40 -5.33
CA LYS A 609 2.76 1.25 -4.13
C LYS A 609 3.86 2.32 -3.97
N ASN A 610 4.76 2.41 -4.94
CA ASN A 610 5.95 3.25 -4.93
C ASN A 610 5.79 4.52 -5.80
N ASP A 611 4.67 4.70 -6.51
CA ASP A 611 4.47 5.86 -7.40
C ASP A 611 3.05 6.49 -7.29
N PRO A 612 2.74 7.13 -6.15
CA PRO A 612 1.46 7.82 -5.95
C PRO A 612 1.26 9.06 -6.84
N GLU A 613 2.31 9.54 -7.52
CA GLU A 613 2.22 10.69 -8.43
C GLU A 613 1.45 10.33 -9.71
N LYS A 614 1.62 9.11 -10.23
CA LYS A 614 0.87 8.62 -11.41
C LYS A 614 -0.63 8.47 -11.16
N LEU A 615 -1.06 8.26 -9.91
CA LEU A 615 -2.48 8.17 -9.57
C LEU A 615 -3.19 9.54 -9.54
N ALA A 616 -2.44 10.65 -9.44
CA ALA A 616 -3.03 11.98 -9.32
C ALA A 616 -3.79 12.45 -10.58
N TYR A 617 -3.43 11.90 -11.76
CA TYR A 617 -4.09 12.19 -13.05
C TYR A 617 -5.33 11.34 -13.31
N VAL A 618 -5.55 10.28 -12.52
CA VAL A 618 -6.69 9.38 -12.70
C VAL A 618 -7.92 10.03 -12.09
N ASP A 619 -8.99 10.14 -12.88
CA ASP A 619 -10.28 10.66 -12.44
C ASP A 619 -10.80 9.86 -11.23
N PRO A 620 -11.12 10.51 -10.10
CA PRO A 620 -11.63 9.85 -8.90
C PRO A 620 -12.84 8.95 -9.14
N GLU A 621 -13.76 9.31 -10.05
CA GLU A 621 -14.91 8.45 -10.35
C GLU A 621 -14.47 7.21 -11.14
N SER A 622 -13.62 7.39 -12.16
CA SER A 622 -13.04 6.28 -12.95
C SER A 622 -12.25 5.29 -12.08
N LEU A 623 -11.61 5.77 -11.02
CA LEU A 623 -10.86 4.96 -10.06
C LEU A 623 -11.78 4.15 -9.11
N GLU A 624 -12.99 4.64 -8.85
CA GLU A 624 -13.99 3.97 -8.02
C GLU A 624 -14.87 2.99 -8.84
N ASN A 625 -15.30 3.40 -10.04
CA ASN A 625 -16.24 2.65 -10.88
C ASN A 625 -15.55 1.77 -11.96
N GLY A 626 -14.25 1.98 -12.22
CA GLY A 626 -13.47 1.23 -13.21
C GLY A 626 -13.75 1.59 -14.67
N LYS A 627 -14.54 2.64 -14.93
CA LYS A 627 -15.00 3.05 -16.25
C LYS A 627 -14.40 4.40 -16.65
N LEU A 628 -13.82 4.45 -17.84
CA LEU A 628 -13.31 5.68 -18.45
C LEU A 628 -14.44 6.43 -19.17
N SER A 629 -14.42 7.76 -19.10
CA SER A 629 -15.35 8.64 -19.81
C SER A 629 -14.64 9.84 -20.43
N THR A 630 -15.35 10.60 -21.28
CA THR A 630 -14.88 11.87 -21.85
C THR A 630 -14.49 12.87 -20.75
N GLU A 631 -15.24 12.88 -19.65
CA GLU A 631 -15.02 13.74 -18.49
C GLU A 631 -13.78 13.31 -17.69
N SER A 632 -13.35 12.04 -17.79
CA SER A 632 -12.10 11.58 -17.18
C SER A 632 -10.88 12.18 -17.86
N ASP A 633 -10.90 12.37 -19.18
CA ASP A 633 -9.84 13.09 -19.90
C ASP A 633 -9.80 14.58 -19.52
N VAL A 634 -10.98 15.19 -19.28
CA VAL A 634 -11.07 16.58 -18.77
C VAL A 634 -10.40 16.71 -17.41
N TYR A 635 -10.62 15.77 -16.49
CA TYR A 635 -9.94 15.75 -15.20
C TYR A 635 -8.43 15.63 -15.35
N SER A 636 -7.95 14.66 -16.14
CA SER A 636 -6.52 14.49 -16.41
C SER A 636 -5.89 15.74 -17.04
N PHE A 637 -6.62 16.40 -17.96
CA PHE A 637 -6.19 17.64 -18.58
C PHE A 637 -6.09 18.79 -17.56
N GLY A 638 -7.05 18.92 -16.65
CA GLY A 638 -6.99 19.88 -15.53
C GLY A 638 -5.71 19.73 -14.70
N VAL A 639 -5.32 18.49 -14.35
CA VAL A 639 -4.08 18.23 -13.62
C VAL A 639 -2.84 18.61 -14.44
N VAL A 640 -2.84 18.38 -15.76
CA VAL A 640 -1.78 18.84 -16.67
C VAL A 640 -1.69 20.36 -16.71
N LEU A 641 -2.81 21.09 -16.76
CA LEU A 641 -2.83 22.56 -16.73
C LEU A 641 -2.24 23.12 -15.43
N LEU A 642 -2.58 22.53 -14.28
CA LEU A 642 -1.98 22.91 -12.98
C LEU A 642 -0.46 22.69 -12.96
N ARG A 643 0.02 21.61 -13.58
CA ARG A 643 1.47 21.35 -13.70
C ARG A 643 2.16 22.28 -14.70
N LEU A 644 1.50 22.68 -15.79
CA LEU A 644 2.04 23.69 -16.70
C LEU A 644 2.26 25.02 -15.99
N LEU A 645 1.32 25.45 -15.13
CA LEU A 645 1.42 26.68 -14.34
C LEU A 645 2.55 26.66 -13.30
N THR A 646 2.76 25.53 -12.62
CA THR A 646 3.56 25.47 -11.38
C THR A 646 4.84 24.64 -11.48
N ALA A 647 4.97 23.78 -12.50
CA ALA A 647 5.97 22.71 -12.63
C ALA A 647 6.14 21.80 -11.39
N ARG A 648 5.18 21.82 -10.45
CA ARG A 648 5.23 21.01 -9.24
C ARG A 648 4.81 19.56 -9.51
N PRO A 649 5.15 18.61 -8.62
CA PRO A 649 4.61 17.26 -8.65
C PRO A 649 3.08 17.26 -8.66
N ALA A 650 2.46 16.25 -9.26
CA ALA A 650 1.00 16.17 -9.36
C ALA A 650 0.31 15.96 -7.99
N MET A 651 1.04 15.46 -6.99
CA MET A 651 0.52 15.25 -5.65
C MET A 651 0.19 16.59 -4.96
N SER A 652 -1.01 16.67 -4.36
CA SER A 652 -1.56 17.85 -3.67
C SER A 652 -1.72 19.14 -4.50
N ILE A 653 -1.31 19.17 -5.77
CA ILE A 653 -1.30 20.37 -6.62
C ILE A 653 -2.65 21.09 -6.69
N ILE A 654 -3.76 20.34 -6.77
CA ILE A 654 -5.14 20.86 -6.80
C ILE A 654 -5.42 21.68 -5.52
N ARG A 655 -5.17 21.08 -4.34
CA ARG A 655 -5.39 21.71 -3.03
C ARG A 655 -4.50 22.94 -2.84
N ASP A 656 -3.25 22.85 -3.27
CA ASP A 656 -2.26 23.90 -3.04
C ASP A 656 -2.58 25.12 -3.92
N VAL A 657 -2.93 24.91 -5.20
CA VAL A 657 -3.39 25.99 -6.10
C VAL A 657 -4.73 26.57 -5.65
N GLN A 658 -5.69 25.74 -5.21
CA GLN A 658 -6.96 26.21 -4.64
C GLN A 658 -6.73 27.13 -3.43
N CYS A 659 -5.90 26.71 -2.48
CA CYS A 659 -5.57 27.50 -1.28
C CYS A 659 -4.86 28.82 -1.64
N ALA A 660 -4.00 28.82 -2.65
CA ALA A 660 -3.35 30.05 -3.13
C ALA A 660 -4.32 30.99 -3.86
N MET A 661 -5.27 30.46 -4.64
CA MET A 661 -6.33 31.24 -5.28
C MET A 661 -7.24 31.90 -4.23
N GLU A 662 -7.71 31.16 -3.23
CA GLU A 662 -8.52 31.66 -2.10
C GLU A 662 -7.80 32.76 -1.31
N ARG A 663 -6.48 32.66 -1.16
CA ARG A 663 -5.63 33.65 -0.46
C ARG A 663 -5.13 34.79 -1.35
N GLY A 664 -5.43 34.76 -2.65
CA GLY A 664 -4.95 35.74 -3.64
C GLY A 664 -3.45 35.68 -3.98
N ASN A 665 -2.74 34.65 -3.53
CA ASN A 665 -1.27 34.48 -3.55
C ASN A 665 -0.82 33.42 -4.58
N LEU A 666 -1.41 33.44 -5.78
CA LEU A 666 -1.11 32.47 -6.85
C LEU A 666 0.33 32.63 -7.38
N ASP A 667 0.83 33.86 -7.42
CA ASP A 667 2.16 34.24 -7.89
C ASP A 667 3.28 33.46 -7.19
N ALA A 668 3.16 33.18 -5.89
CA ALA A 668 4.09 32.35 -5.14
C ALA A 668 4.11 30.85 -5.53
N LEU A 669 3.15 30.39 -6.35
CA LEU A 669 3.11 29.03 -6.89
C LEU A 669 3.51 28.93 -8.36
N LEU A 670 3.53 30.03 -9.11
CA LEU A 670 3.85 30.02 -10.54
C LEU A 670 5.31 29.66 -10.77
N ASP A 671 5.57 28.85 -11.80
CA ASP A 671 6.92 28.44 -12.15
C ASP A 671 7.70 29.60 -12.75
N THR A 672 8.64 30.15 -11.99
CA THR A 672 9.55 31.22 -12.41
C THR A 672 10.46 30.82 -13.56
N SER A 673 10.70 29.52 -13.80
CA SER A 673 11.48 29.05 -14.94
C SER A 673 10.74 29.18 -16.28
N ALA A 674 9.44 29.48 -16.26
CA ALA A 674 8.65 29.84 -17.43
C ALA A 674 8.78 31.32 -17.84
N GLY A 675 9.53 32.12 -17.08
CA GLY A 675 9.55 33.58 -17.19
C GLY A 675 8.39 34.24 -16.45
N GLU A 676 8.15 35.53 -16.73
CA GLU A 676 7.09 36.29 -16.07
C GLU A 676 5.71 35.94 -16.61
N TRP A 677 4.95 35.17 -15.84
CA TRP A 677 3.55 34.86 -16.12
C TRP A 677 2.65 36.10 -16.01
N PRO A 678 1.85 36.42 -17.04
CA PRO A 678 0.79 37.41 -16.93
C PRO A 678 -0.26 36.97 -15.89
N LEU A 679 -0.30 37.64 -14.73
CA LEU A 679 -1.06 37.17 -13.55
C LEU A 679 -2.56 37.01 -13.81
N ARG A 680 -3.15 37.78 -14.74
CA ARG A 680 -4.56 37.64 -15.14
C ARG A 680 -4.81 36.31 -15.86
N GLN A 681 -4.00 36.01 -16.87
CA GLN A 681 -4.06 34.78 -17.66
C GLN A 681 -3.73 33.57 -16.78
N ALA A 682 -2.72 33.68 -15.90
CA ALA A 682 -2.39 32.64 -14.93
C ALA A 682 -3.57 32.33 -13.98
N LYS A 683 -4.28 33.36 -13.47
CA LYS A 683 -5.49 33.18 -12.66
C LYS A 683 -6.67 32.59 -13.45
N GLN A 684 -6.85 32.97 -14.71
CA GLN A 684 -7.86 32.38 -15.59
C GLN A 684 -7.58 30.90 -15.83
N LEU A 685 -6.34 30.54 -16.17
CA LEU A 685 -5.93 29.16 -16.41
C LEU A 685 -6.01 28.31 -15.12
N ALA A 686 -5.61 28.86 -13.97
CA ALA A 686 -5.73 28.19 -12.68
C ALA A 686 -7.19 27.89 -12.31
N ASN A 687 -8.10 28.85 -12.52
CA ASN A 687 -9.52 28.65 -12.27
C ASN A 687 -10.12 27.58 -13.21
N LEU A 688 -9.81 27.66 -14.51
CA LEU A 688 -10.24 26.67 -15.49
C LEU A 688 -9.74 25.26 -15.12
N ALA A 689 -8.47 25.14 -14.78
CA ALA A 689 -7.84 23.88 -14.39
C ALA A 689 -8.44 23.28 -13.10
N LEU A 690 -8.75 24.12 -12.09
CA LEU A 690 -9.45 23.68 -10.88
C LEU A 690 -10.87 23.16 -11.19
N ARG A 691 -11.63 23.86 -12.06
CA ARG A 691 -12.95 23.39 -12.52
C ARG A 691 -12.88 22.06 -13.27
N CYS A 692 -11.87 21.86 -14.12
CA CYS A 692 -11.62 20.57 -14.77
C CYS A 692 -11.35 19.45 -13.74
N CYS A 693 -10.73 19.76 -12.61
CA CYS A 693 -10.43 18.82 -11.53
C CYS A 693 -11.58 18.57 -10.53
N GLU A 694 -12.81 19.02 -10.83
CA GLU A 694 -13.94 18.79 -9.93
C GLU A 694 -14.29 17.29 -9.76
N LYS A 695 -14.81 16.97 -8.57
CA LYS A 695 -15.05 15.56 -8.18
C LYS A 695 -16.24 14.94 -8.90
N ASP A 696 -17.31 15.70 -9.09
CA ASP A 696 -18.44 15.26 -9.90
C ASP A 696 -18.12 15.57 -11.37
N PRO A 697 -18.16 14.57 -12.29
CA PRO A 697 -17.97 14.82 -13.71
C PRO A 697 -18.91 15.88 -14.29
N MET A 698 -20.11 16.02 -13.73
CA MET A 698 -21.13 16.97 -14.21
C MET A 698 -20.83 18.44 -13.87
N ASP A 699 -19.95 18.69 -12.90
CA ASP A 699 -19.50 20.04 -12.53
C ASP A 699 -18.28 20.51 -13.36
N ARG A 700 -17.69 19.60 -14.15
CA ARG A 700 -16.54 19.89 -15.03
C ARG A 700 -16.98 20.67 -16.27
N PRO A 701 -16.18 21.64 -16.75
CA PRO A 701 -16.51 22.46 -17.91
C PRO A 701 -16.45 21.66 -19.21
N ASP A 702 -17.33 21.97 -20.16
CA ASP A 702 -17.33 21.35 -21.49
C ASP A 702 -16.09 21.77 -22.32
N LEU A 703 -15.52 20.80 -23.05
CA LEU A 703 -14.30 20.98 -23.83
C LEU A 703 -14.43 22.03 -24.94
N SER A 704 -15.57 22.07 -25.62
CA SER A 704 -15.76 22.93 -26.80
C SER A 704 -16.27 24.32 -26.44
N SER A 705 -17.30 24.39 -25.59
CA SER A 705 -18.00 25.64 -25.27
C SER A 705 -17.38 26.45 -24.13
N GLU A 706 -16.63 25.81 -23.21
CA GLU A 706 -16.00 26.48 -22.08
C GLU A 706 -14.47 26.44 -22.13
N ILE A 707 -13.87 25.25 -22.22
CA ILE A 707 -12.40 25.09 -22.13
C ILE A 707 -11.72 25.71 -23.37
N TRP A 708 -12.11 25.30 -24.58
CA TRP A 708 -11.56 25.86 -25.81
C TRP A 708 -11.83 27.37 -25.92
N ALA A 709 -13.04 27.82 -25.60
CA ALA A 709 -13.41 29.23 -25.60
C ALA A 709 -12.60 30.09 -24.60
N ALA A 710 -12.09 29.50 -23.51
CA ALA A 710 -11.21 30.17 -22.57
C ALA A 710 -9.72 30.16 -22.99
N LEU A 711 -9.28 29.10 -23.70
CA LEU A 711 -7.89 28.92 -24.10
C LEU A 711 -7.54 29.63 -25.42
N GLU A 712 -8.42 29.60 -26.43
CA GLU A 712 -8.13 30.16 -27.76
C GLU A 712 -7.80 31.67 -27.74
N PRO A 713 -8.48 32.54 -26.95
CA PRO A 713 -8.10 33.95 -26.82
C PRO A 713 -6.70 34.17 -26.20
N MET A 714 -6.11 33.14 -25.57
CA MET A 714 -4.73 33.22 -25.06
C MET A 714 -3.68 32.98 -26.16
N ARG A 715 -4.08 32.45 -27.34
CA ARG A 715 -3.19 32.23 -28.50
C ARG A 715 -2.65 33.55 -29.07
N GLU A 716 -3.54 34.53 -29.30
CA GLU A 716 -3.17 35.85 -29.87
C GLU A 716 -2.15 36.61 -28.98
N LEU A 717 -2.22 36.40 -27.66
CA LEU A 717 -1.28 36.96 -26.68
C LEU A 717 0.11 36.28 -26.74
N CYS A 718 0.18 35.02 -27.17
CA CYS A 718 1.46 34.34 -27.39
C CYS A 718 2.15 34.89 -28.64
N ASP A 719 1.43 35.01 -29.75
CA ASP A 719 1.98 35.42 -31.05
C ASP A 719 2.42 36.89 -31.07
N SER A 720 1.63 37.78 -30.46
CA SER A 720 1.98 39.20 -30.32
C SER A 720 3.26 39.46 -29.53
N SER A 721 3.64 38.57 -28.59
CA SER A 721 4.86 38.68 -27.79
C SER A 721 6.15 38.19 -28.49
N GLN A 722 6.02 37.44 -29.61
CA GLN A 722 7.19 36.98 -30.37
C GLN A 722 7.69 38.06 -31.36
N LEU A 723 6.80 38.94 -31.83
CA LEU A 723 7.10 40.04 -32.74
C LEU A 723 7.99 41.14 -32.12
N THR A 724 8.05 41.25 -30.79
CA THR A 724 8.83 42.28 -30.08
C THR A 724 10.29 41.91 -29.82
N SER A 725 10.69 40.66 -30.09
CA SER A 725 12.01 40.12 -29.67
C SER A 725 13.05 40.02 -30.81
N THR A 726 12.67 40.36 -32.05
CA THR A 726 13.50 40.18 -33.26
C THR A 726 13.48 41.40 -34.20
N SER A 727 13.50 42.61 -33.65
CA SER A 727 13.50 43.85 -34.41
C SER A 727 14.87 44.21 -35.04
N SER A 728 15.35 43.40 -35.98
CA SER A 728 16.45 43.80 -36.89
C SER A 728 16.49 43.02 -38.22
N CYS A 729 15.45 43.16 -39.05
CA CYS A 729 15.61 43.48 -40.49
C CYS A 729 14.28 43.47 -41.26
N MET A 730 13.93 44.64 -41.79
CA MET A 730 13.02 44.90 -42.92
C MET A 730 11.58 44.36 -42.86
N GLU A 731 10.67 45.31 -42.68
CA GLU A 731 9.24 45.17 -42.95
C GLU A 731 8.99 44.70 -44.39
N SER A 732 8.13 43.69 -44.53
CA SER A 732 7.21 43.63 -45.67
C SER A 732 5.88 43.06 -45.16
N ARG A 733 4.79 43.65 -45.65
CA ARG A 733 3.42 43.31 -45.23
C ARG A 733 3.08 41.87 -45.54
N SER A 734 2.14 41.31 -44.80
CA SER A 734 1.56 39.98 -44.99
C SER A 734 1.12 39.72 -46.44
N GLN A 735 2.00 39.07 -47.20
CA GLN A 735 1.62 38.21 -48.32
C GLN A 735 1.65 36.78 -47.79
N HIS A 736 0.59 35.99 -48.02
CA HIS A 736 0.60 34.57 -47.72
C HIS A 736 1.74 33.91 -48.50
N LYS A 737 2.82 33.57 -47.79
CA LYS A 737 4.05 33.11 -48.41
C LYS A 737 3.83 31.68 -48.88
N ILE A 738 3.74 31.50 -50.20
CA ILE A 738 3.54 30.21 -50.86
C ILE A 738 4.55 29.20 -50.28
N PRO A 739 4.10 28.07 -49.72
CA PRO A 739 5.00 27.02 -49.25
C PRO A 739 5.92 26.57 -50.39
N SER A 740 7.23 26.56 -50.15
CA SER A 740 8.24 26.35 -51.21
C SER A 740 8.11 24.99 -51.92
N HIS A 741 7.52 23.99 -51.28
CA HIS A 741 7.24 22.67 -51.85
C HIS A 741 6.00 22.62 -52.74
N PHE A 742 5.19 23.68 -52.79
CA PHE A 742 4.11 23.84 -53.79
C PHE A 742 4.60 24.48 -55.09
N VAL A 743 5.81 25.05 -55.09
CA VAL A 743 6.38 25.75 -56.24
C VAL A 743 7.15 24.77 -57.12
N CYS A 744 6.86 24.76 -58.43
CA CYS A 744 7.61 23.97 -59.39
C CYS A 744 9.05 24.47 -59.50
N PRO A 745 10.08 23.61 -59.36
CA PRO A 745 11.46 24.07 -59.49
C PRO A 745 11.86 24.61 -60.87
N ILE A 746 11.16 24.20 -61.93
CA ILE A 746 11.44 24.66 -63.31
C ILE A 746 10.72 25.99 -63.60
N TYR A 747 9.41 26.08 -63.33
CA TYR A 747 8.60 27.25 -63.66
C TYR A 747 8.59 28.34 -62.56
N GLN A 748 8.97 28.01 -61.33
CA GLN A 748 8.92 28.90 -60.17
C GLN A 748 7.50 29.44 -59.84
N GLU A 749 6.46 28.74 -60.30
CA GLU A 749 5.05 28.97 -60.01
C GLU A 749 4.42 27.81 -59.22
N VAL A 750 3.25 28.01 -58.61
CA VAL A 750 2.50 26.95 -57.90
C VAL A 750 2.08 25.86 -58.88
N MET A 751 2.41 24.60 -58.56
CA MET A 751 2.05 23.43 -59.37
C MET A 751 0.53 23.23 -59.42
N LYS A 752 0.01 23.02 -60.63
CA LYS A 752 -1.37 22.66 -60.94
C LYS A 752 -1.51 21.16 -61.21
N ASP A 753 -0.52 20.52 -61.82
CA ASP A 753 -0.48 19.07 -62.07
C ASP A 753 0.86 18.47 -61.62
N PRO A 754 1.13 18.39 -60.30
CA PRO A 754 2.41 17.96 -59.77
C PRO A 754 2.72 16.49 -60.09
N HIS A 755 3.88 16.23 -60.70
CA HIS A 755 4.37 14.90 -61.07
C HIS A 755 5.78 14.65 -60.52
N ILE A 756 6.02 13.45 -59.97
CA ILE A 756 7.33 12.97 -59.53
C ILE A 756 8.10 12.42 -60.72
N ALA A 757 9.36 12.83 -60.89
CA ALA A 757 10.28 12.27 -61.87
C ALA A 757 11.25 11.24 -61.23
N GLY A 758 12.04 10.56 -62.05
CA GLY A 758 12.98 9.51 -61.60
C GLY A 758 14.10 9.97 -60.63
N ASP A 759 14.24 11.26 -60.34
CA ASP A 759 15.11 11.80 -59.27
C ASP A 759 14.40 11.94 -57.91
N GLY A 760 13.11 11.61 -57.83
CA GLY A 760 12.29 11.77 -56.64
C GLY A 760 11.79 13.19 -56.38
N PHE A 761 12.14 14.17 -57.23
CA PHE A 761 11.61 15.52 -57.12
C PHE A 761 10.26 15.64 -57.83
N THR A 762 9.40 16.54 -57.33
CA THR A 762 8.11 16.85 -57.94
C THR A 762 8.19 18.14 -58.75
N TYR A 763 7.60 18.11 -59.94
CA TYR A 763 7.59 19.20 -60.92
C TYR A 763 6.19 19.39 -61.49
N GLU A 764 5.92 20.53 -62.11
CA GLU A 764 4.74 20.71 -62.95
C GLU A 764 4.82 19.78 -64.17
N ALA A 765 3.72 19.09 -64.51
CA ALA A 765 3.69 18.05 -65.53
C ALA A 765 4.20 18.55 -66.89
N GLU A 766 3.71 19.70 -67.33
CA GLU A 766 4.12 20.33 -68.59
C GLU A 766 5.59 20.78 -68.57
N ALA A 767 6.10 21.26 -67.43
CA ALA A 767 7.48 21.72 -67.29
C ALA A 767 8.49 20.58 -67.45
N ILE A 768 8.28 19.46 -66.74
CA ILE A 768 9.19 18.32 -66.79
C ILE A 768 9.08 17.53 -68.11
N ARG A 769 7.87 17.44 -68.69
CA ARG A 769 7.69 16.91 -70.05
C ARG A 769 8.40 17.79 -71.09
N GLY A 770 8.33 19.12 -70.96
CA GLY A 770 9.07 20.07 -71.81
C GLY A 770 10.58 19.89 -71.72
N TRP A 771 11.11 19.69 -70.51
CA TRP A 771 12.54 19.40 -70.27
C TRP A 771 13.01 18.13 -70.99
N PHE A 772 12.27 17.03 -70.86
CA PHE A 772 12.61 15.77 -71.55
C PHE A 772 12.42 15.86 -73.07
N ASN A 773 11.37 16.55 -73.55
CA ASN A 773 11.14 16.78 -74.98
C ASN A 773 12.21 17.65 -75.64
N SER A 774 12.90 18.49 -74.86
CA SER A 774 14.07 19.26 -75.30
C SER A 774 15.36 18.42 -75.40
N GLY A 775 15.28 17.11 -75.13
CA GLY A 775 16.39 16.16 -75.26
C GLY A 775 17.22 15.95 -74.00
N HIS A 776 16.89 16.59 -72.89
CA HIS A 776 17.60 16.42 -71.62
C HIS A 776 17.25 15.06 -70.98
N LYS A 777 18.27 14.36 -70.47
CA LYS A 777 18.15 13.10 -69.70
C LYS A 777 18.77 13.23 -68.30
N THR A 778 18.80 14.45 -67.79
CA THR A 778 19.34 14.81 -66.47
C THR A 778 18.25 15.45 -65.61
N SER A 779 18.37 15.26 -64.30
CA SER A 779 17.55 15.91 -63.27
C SER A 779 17.65 17.43 -63.40
N PRO A 780 16.54 18.18 -63.54
CA PRO A 780 16.55 19.63 -63.50
C PRO A 780 17.13 20.19 -62.18
N MET A 781 16.95 19.47 -61.07
CA MET A 781 17.38 19.90 -59.73
C MET A 781 18.84 19.60 -59.40
N THR A 782 19.37 18.47 -59.87
CA THR A 782 20.72 18.00 -59.48
C THR A 782 21.71 17.92 -60.65
N ASN A 783 21.22 18.06 -61.89
CA ASN A 783 21.95 17.83 -63.14
C ASN A 783 22.59 16.44 -63.29
N LEU A 784 22.23 15.48 -62.42
CA LEU A 784 22.63 14.08 -62.52
C LEU A 784 21.78 13.37 -63.58
N LYS A 785 22.34 12.34 -64.22
CA LYS A 785 21.62 11.54 -65.22
C LYS A 785 20.48 10.75 -64.54
N LEU A 786 19.30 10.76 -65.14
CA LEU A 786 18.15 9.99 -64.67
C LEU A 786 18.19 8.55 -65.20
N ASP A 787 17.73 7.60 -64.38
CA ASP A 787 17.64 6.18 -64.76
C ASP A 787 16.48 5.91 -65.75
N ASN A 788 15.39 6.67 -65.63
CA ASN A 788 14.27 6.71 -66.57
C ASN A 788 13.74 8.14 -66.72
N CYS A 789 12.78 8.34 -67.62
CA CYS A 789 12.06 9.61 -67.80
C CYS A 789 10.57 9.44 -67.51
N ASP A 790 10.23 8.47 -66.67
CA ASP A 790 8.85 8.16 -66.31
C ASP A 790 8.36 9.20 -65.28
N LEU A 791 7.07 9.52 -65.36
CA LEU A 791 6.44 10.55 -64.53
C LEU A 791 5.23 9.97 -63.79
N LEU A 792 5.23 10.10 -62.47
CA LEU A 792 4.17 9.60 -61.60
C LEU A 792 3.36 10.77 -61.02
N PRO A 793 2.03 10.85 -61.22
CA PRO A 793 1.21 11.92 -60.64
C PRO A 793 1.31 11.96 -59.10
N ASN A 794 1.58 13.13 -58.54
CA ASN A 794 1.67 13.35 -57.09
C ASN A 794 0.33 13.84 -56.54
N TYR A 795 -0.66 12.94 -56.49
CA TYR A 795 -2.00 13.27 -55.99
C TYR A 795 -2.00 13.81 -54.56
N ALA A 796 -1.07 13.39 -53.71
CA ALA A 796 -0.94 13.90 -52.34
C ALA A 796 -0.58 15.39 -52.33
N LEU A 797 0.41 15.80 -53.13
CA LEU A 797 0.78 17.21 -53.26
C LEU A 797 -0.30 18.03 -53.97
N TYR A 798 -0.97 17.44 -54.98
CA TYR A 798 -2.10 18.07 -55.65
C TYR A 798 -3.22 18.45 -54.67
N TYR A 799 -3.68 17.51 -53.84
CA TYR A 799 -4.71 17.79 -52.84
C TYR A 799 -4.24 18.78 -51.77
N ALA A 800 -2.98 18.71 -51.32
CA ALA A 800 -2.43 19.69 -50.37
C ALA A 800 -2.39 21.12 -50.95
N ILE A 801 -2.09 21.27 -52.25
CA ILE A 801 -2.15 22.57 -52.94
C ILE A 801 -3.60 23.06 -53.05
N GLN A 802 -4.55 22.18 -53.37
CA GLN A 802 -5.98 22.53 -53.43
C GLN A 802 -6.53 22.96 -52.06
N GLU A 803 -6.17 22.24 -50.99
CA GLU A 803 -6.56 22.60 -49.62
C GLU A 803 -5.97 23.95 -49.19
N TRP A 804 -4.70 24.22 -49.53
CA TRP A 804 -4.07 25.52 -49.27
C TRP A 804 -4.72 26.67 -50.05
N GLN A 805 -5.07 26.46 -51.33
CA GLN A 805 -5.79 27.42 -52.17
C GLN A 805 -7.23 27.69 -51.70
N GLN A 806 -7.83 26.80 -50.91
CA GLN A 806 -9.16 27.00 -50.31
C GLN A 806 -9.11 27.69 -48.95
N ASN A 807 -7.93 27.71 -48.32
CA ASN A 807 -7.67 28.31 -47.01
C ASN A 807 -6.82 29.62 -47.10
N THR A 808 -6.71 30.22 -48.29
CA THR A 808 -6.09 31.53 -48.56
C THR A 808 -7.00 32.44 -49.39
#